data_AF-A0A945G614-F1
#
_entry.id   AF-A0A945G614-F1
#
_cell.length_a   1.000
_cell.length_b   1.000
_cell.length_c   1.000
_cell.angle_alpha   90.00
_cell.angle_beta   90.00
_cell.angle_gamma   90.00
#
_symmetry.space_group_name_H-M   'P 1'
#
loop_
_entity.id
_entity.type
_entity.pdbx_description
1 polymer ?
#
loop_
_entity_poly.entity_id
_entity_poly.type
_entity_poly.pdbx_seq_one_letter_code
_entity_poly.pdbx_strand_id
1 'polypeptide(L)'
;MPRNDTNGVIRLRGVRHNNLKNLDLDLPKGKLIVFTGLSGSGKSSLAFDTLFAEGQRRYVETFSPYVRQFFDRMDKPQVDRIDGIPPAIALGQRNTVRTTRSTIGTMTEVCDHMKQLWTHLARCHCDHCGEPVTRDEPLAIWKALLGSQAGEALVTFDVPLSDKISVAESLQLISKQGYRRIIDPISKTKRCRPPELLRIEEAAKRLAKRKLTSLTVVQDRIRLVKGSRARFLESTGQAYQFGKGHLAVHTEMLAQQRFSRHFHCAACDAEYRDPSPALFSFNNPVGACPECKGFGRIISIDYRLAMPDLTKSIAGGVVKPWQTGHGVECQREMMAAAKQDGIPTDIPFNKLPKKARDWVTHGEPDYGKPGRTWPDAWYGVAGYFRWLESKAYKMHVRVLLSRYRSYTTCPGCEGQRFKPDSLRFKLDHTGTGAWLTLSDLYRLPIRDAAGVINELAGRLDLNRADALAPVLAEVRGRLDAMVRIGLGYLTLDRPTRTLSGGETQRVNLPACLGSKLVNMLYVLDEPSVGLHPRDTNRLVGLLENLRDLGNTLVVVEHETGIIRHADHVVDLGPERGERGGEIVYNGPGSRLAKCRASLTSAYLSGRKKLEPPPARAVTASTPRLRLAKFSRNNLSDFAVDIPLGRLVCVTGVSGSGKTTLIRDGLLPALCDKLGGTPADARLARLTGWRSLKSVMMVDQSSLGRTPRSNPAVYIGAFDDIRKLFAASPEARAFELPTGAFSFNSAQGQCGYCRGTGFEKIAMQFLSDVFIKCPE
;
A
#
# COMPACT_ATOMS: atom_id res chain seq x y z
N MET A 1 -24.67 34.56 -11.72
CA MET A 1 -24.51 35.43 -12.91
C MET A 1 -23.74 34.66 -13.98
N PRO A 2 -24.29 34.41 -15.17
CA PRO A 2 -23.52 33.81 -16.26
C PRO A 2 -22.68 34.91 -16.93
N ARG A 3 -21.36 34.73 -16.99
CA ARG A 3 -20.43 35.63 -17.68
C ARG A 3 -20.34 35.25 -19.16
N ASN A 4 -20.49 36.24 -20.04
CA ASN A 4 -20.35 36.20 -21.51
C ASN A 4 -19.10 35.45 -22.02
N ASP A 5 -19.29 34.22 -22.49
CA ASP A 5 -19.08 33.67 -23.85
C ASP A 5 -17.91 34.04 -24.80
N THR A 6 -16.81 34.68 -24.37
CA THR A 6 -15.61 34.83 -25.25
C THR A 6 -14.32 34.15 -24.75
N ASN A 7 -14.33 33.49 -23.58
CA ASN A 7 -13.14 32.95 -22.90
C ASN A 7 -13.06 31.41 -22.73
N GLY A 8 -13.96 30.66 -23.37
CA GLY A 8 -14.22 29.24 -23.12
C GLY A 8 -13.40 28.20 -23.92
N VAL A 9 -12.29 28.56 -24.55
CA VAL A 9 -11.54 27.66 -25.46
C VAL A 9 -10.05 27.66 -25.13
N ILE A 10 -9.38 26.51 -25.27
CA ILE A 10 -7.92 26.38 -25.30
C ILE A 10 -7.49 26.45 -26.76
N ARG A 11 -6.70 27.46 -27.13
CA ARG A 11 -6.26 27.66 -28.52
C ARG A 11 -4.81 27.24 -28.67
N LEU A 12 -4.55 26.31 -29.56
CA LEU A 12 -3.22 25.81 -29.93
C LEU A 12 -2.91 26.33 -31.33
N ARG A 13 -1.76 26.98 -31.52
CA ARG A 13 -1.32 27.49 -32.82
C ARG A 13 0.07 27.01 -33.16
N GLY A 14 0.24 26.47 -34.37
CA GLY A 14 1.49 26.01 -34.92
C GLY A 14 2.18 24.92 -34.09
N VAL A 15 1.45 23.88 -33.69
CA VAL A 15 2.04 22.78 -32.90
C VAL A 15 2.85 21.85 -33.80
N ARG A 16 4.14 21.68 -33.49
CA ARG A 16 5.13 20.92 -34.28
C ARG A 16 5.88 19.86 -33.47
N HIS A 17 5.46 19.59 -32.24
CA HIS A 17 6.17 18.66 -31.36
C HIS A 17 6.14 17.22 -31.90
N ASN A 18 7.30 16.54 -31.90
CA ASN A 18 7.52 15.21 -32.48
C ASN A 18 7.12 15.14 -33.97
N ASN A 19 6.03 14.44 -34.29
CA ASN A 19 5.57 14.22 -35.66
C ASN A 19 4.38 15.11 -36.06
N LEU A 20 3.96 16.06 -35.20
CA LEU A 20 2.83 16.96 -35.46
C LEU A 20 3.15 17.97 -36.58
N LYS A 21 2.19 18.19 -37.48
CA LYS A 21 2.40 18.91 -38.76
C LYS A 21 1.93 20.37 -38.71
N ASN A 22 2.53 21.17 -37.82
CA ASN A 22 2.21 22.60 -37.66
C ASN A 22 0.70 22.86 -37.53
N LEU A 23 0.05 22.10 -36.64
CA LEU A 23 -1.41 22.12 -36.54
C LEU A 23 -1.91 23.28 -35.68
N ASP A 24 -3.08 23.79 -36.05
CA ASP A 24 -3.90 24.70 -35.27
C ASP A 24 -5.12 23.96 -34.73
N LEU A 25 -5.42 24.12 -33.45
CA LEU A 25 -6.52 23.40 -32.80
C LEU A 25 -7.17 24.25 -31.71
N ASP A 26 -8.50 24.28 -31.73
CA ASP A 26 -9.33 24.94 -30.72
C ASP A 26 -10.13 23.88 -29.95
N LEU A 27 -9.93 23.85 -28.63
CA LEU A 27 -10.54 22.87 -27.73
C LEU A 27 -11.52 23.53 -26.75
N PRO A 28 -12.77 23.07 -26.65
CA PRO A 28 -13.75 23.66 -25.73
C PRO A 28 -13.43 23.33 -24.27
N LYS A 29 -13.43 24.34 -23.40
CA LYS A 29 -13.29 24.15 -21.94
C LYS A 29 -14.57 23.60 -21.33
N GLY A 30 -14.46 22.94 -20.18
CA GLY A 30 -15.59 22.38 -19.45
C GLY A 30 -16.24 21.18 -20.15
N LYS A 31 -15.52 20.55 -21.10
CA LYS A 31 -15.99 19.43 -21.91
C LYS A 31 -15.14 18.19 -21.71
N LEU A 32 -15.74 17.03 -21.97
CA LEU A 32 -15.06 15.76 -22.13
C LEU A 32 -14.58 15.65 -23.59
N ILE A 33 -13.30 15.93 -23.79
CA ILE A 33 -12.62 15.86 -25.09
C ILE A 33 -11.92 14.51 -25.21
N VAL A 34 -12.15 13.79 -26.30
CA VAL A 34 -11.45 12.53 -26.60
C VAL A 34 -10.52 12.68 -27.78
N PHE A 35 -9.25 12.32 -27.61
CA PHE A 35 -8.28 12.20 -28.67
C PHE A 35 -8.20 10.74 -29.13
N THR A 36 -8.44 10.50 -30.41
CA THR A 36 -8.45 9.16 -30.99
C THR A 36 -7.65 9.11 -32.30
N GLY A 37 -7.53 7.91 -32.90
CA GLY A 37 -6.75 7.68 -34.11
C GLY A 37 -5.65 6.62 -33.96
N LEU A 38 -4.86 6.35 -35.01
CA LEU A 38 -3.93 5.23 -35.04
C LEU A 38 -2.79 5.34 -33.99
N SER A 39 -2.28 4.21 -33.49
CA SER A 39 -1.09 4.23 -32.63
C SER A 39 0.12 4.79 -33.40
N GLY A 40 0.77 5.80 -32.83
CA GLY A 40 1.80 6.60 -33.51
C GLY A 40 1.29 7.79 -34.34
N SER A 41 0.00 8.13 -34.30
CA SER A 41 -0.54 9.28 -35.04
C SER A 41 -0.25 10.66 -34.43
N GLY A 42 0.35 10.71 -33.24
CA GLY A 42 0.68 11.96 -32.53
C GLY A 42 -0.23 12.31 -31.34
N LYS A 43 -1.18 11.42 -30.96
CA LYS A 43 -2.11 11.67 -29.83
C LYS A 43 -1.40 12.04 -28.53
N SER A 44 -0.44 11.21 -28.11
CA SER A 44 0.31 11.44 -26.87
C SER A 44 1.21 12.67 -26.96
N SER A 45 1.80 12.93 -28.14
CA SER A 45 2.56 14.16 -28.41
C SER A 45 1.72 15.41 -28.19
N LEU A 46 0.45 15.38 -28.61
CA LEU A 46 -0.47 16.50 -28.45
C LEU A 46 -1.04 16.60 -27.02
N ALA A 47 -1.48 15.49 -26.44
CA ALA A 47 -2.10 15.46 -25.12
C ALA A 47 -1.10 15.66 -23.97
N PHE A 48 -0.01 14.89 -23.95
CA PHE A 48 0.93 14.86 -22.85
C PHE A 48 2.11 15.81 -23.08
N ASP A 49 2.77 15.67 -24.23
CA ASP A 49 4.01 16.40 -24.48
C ASP A 49 3.78 17.86 -24.88
N THR A 50 2.54 18.22 -25.25
CA THR A 50 2.14 19.61 -25.57
C THR A 50 1.19 20.18 -24.53
N LEU A 51 -0.06 19.69 -24.44
CA LEU A 51 -1.08 20.27 -23.57
C LEU A 51 -0.73 20.14 -22.09
N PHE A 52 -0.51 18.92 -21.60
CA PHE A 52 -0.15 18.72 -20.19
C PHE A 52 1.17 19.41 -19.84
N ALA A 53 2.20 19.26 -20.67
CA ALA A 53 3.50 19.90 -20.46
C ALA A 53 3.37 21.42 -20.31
N GLU A 54 2.62 22.08 -21.21
CA GLU A 54 2.42 23.53 -21.14
C GLU A 54 1.56 23.95 -19.94
N GLY A 55 0.48 23.23 -19.64
CA GLY A 55 -0.38 23.53 -18.50
C GLY A 55 0.33 23.34 -17.15
N GLN A 56 1.19 22.32 -17.05
CA GLN A 56 2.05 22.11 -15.89
C GLN A 56 3.12 23.21 -15.79
N ARG A 57 3.82 23.52 -16.89
CA ARG A 57 4.86 24.56 -16.93
C ARG A 57 4.33 25.91 -16.46
N ARG A 58 3.21 26.38 -17.03
CA ARG A 58 2.61 27.68 -16.65
C ARG A 58 2.21 27.74 -15.18
N TYR A 59 1.70 26.62 -14.65
CA TYR A 59 1.39 26.55 -13.23
C TYR A 59 2.66 26.61 -12.38
N VAL A 60 3.71 25.86 -12.75
CA VAL A 60 4.99 25.84 -12.03
C VAL A 60 5.74 27.17 -12.12
N GLU A 61 5.56 27.93 -13.19
CA GLU A 61 6.10 29.29 -13.33
C GLU A 61 5.51 30.27 -12.31
N THR A 62 4.38 29.95 -11.68
CA THR A 62 3.85 30.78 -10.58
C THR A 62 4.60 30.57 -9.25
N PHE A 63 5.44 29.53 -9.13
CA PHE A 63 6.20 29.21 -7.92
C PHE A 63 7.39 30.16 -7.74
N SER A 64 8.13 29.98 -6.63
CA SER A 64 9.25 30.83 -6.23
C SER A 64 10.34 30.90 -7.31
N PRO A 65 11.14 32.00 -7.35
CA PRO A 65 12.24 32.15 -8.30
C PRO A 65 13.22 30.98 -8.33
N TYR A 66 13.46 30.34 -7.18
CA TYR A 66 14.30 29.14 -7.08
C TYR A 66 13.77 27.98 -7.92
N VAL A 67 12.46 27.71 -7.87
CA VAL A 67 11.85 26.62 -8.65
C VAL A 67 11.94 26.96 -10.15
N ARG A 68 11.68 28.21 -10.53
CA ARG A 68 11.73 28.66 -11.94
C ARG A 68 13.07 28.39 -12.63
N GLN A 69 14.20 28.56 -11.93
CA GLN A 69 15.54 28.32 -12.49
C GLN A 69 15.75 26.90 -13.03
N PHE A 70 15.07 25.90 -12.45
CA PHE A 70 15.14 24.51 -12.94
C PHE A 70 14.20 24.28 -14.13
N PHE A 71 13.07 24.97 -14.18
CA PHE A 71 12.08 24.83 -15.25
C PHE A 71 12.45 25.57 -16.53
N ASP A 72 13.19 26.68 -16.43
CA ASP A 72 13.71 27.39 -17.61
C ASP A 72 14.65 26.52 -18.45
N ARG A 73 15.24 25.48 -17.87
CA ARG A 73 16.10 24.51 -18.56
C ARG A 73 15.33 23.36 -19.22
N MET A 74 14.03 23.22 -18.95
CA MET A 74 13.22 22.18 -19.56
C MET A 74 12.95 22.51 -21.03
N ASP A 75 13.00 21.49 -21.89
CA ASP A 75 12.60 21.64 -23.28
C ASP A 75 11.13 22.08 -23.34
N LYS A 76 10.90 23.27 -23.91
CA LYS A 76 9.55 23.78 -24.16
C LYS A 76 8.91 22.97 -25.29
N PRO A 77 7.59 22.69 -25.22
CA PRO A 77 6.89 22.10 -26.35
C PRO A 77 7.09 22.97 -27.59
N GLN A 78 7.25 22.32 -28.76
CA GLN A 78 7.46 23.04 -30.01
C GLN A 78 6.11 23.55 -30.53
N VAL A 79 5.78 24.79 -30.16
CA VAL A 79 4.50 25.43 -30.47
C VAL A 79 4.71 26.94 -30.64
N ASP A 80 3.96 27.56 -31.56
CA ASP A 80 4.03 29.02 -31.74
C ASP A 80 3.30 29.76 -30.62
N ARG A 81 2.07 29.35 -30.32
CA ARG A 81 1.26 29.96 -29.27
C ARG A 81 0.25 29.01 -28.67
N ILE A 82 0.07 29.10 -27.36
CA ILE A 82 -1.02 28.43 -26.63
C ILE A 82 -1.75 29.47 -25.78
N ASP A 83 -3.06 29.62 -25.98
CA ASP A 83 -3.87 30.58 -25.24
C ASP A 83 -4.94 29.87 -24.39
N GLY A 84 -5.17 30.41 -23.20
CA GLY A 84 -6.26 29.97 -22.33
C GLY A 84 -6.09 28.58 -21.69
N ILE A 85 -4.89 28.02 -21.67
CA ILE A 85 -4.64 26.70 -21.05
C ILE A 85 -4.73 26.77 -19.50
N PRO A 86 -5.58 25.95 -18.85
CA PRO A 86 -5.62 25.86 -17.39
C PRO A 86 -4.43 25.08 -16.80
N PRO A 87 -4.19 25.16 -15.49
CA PRO A 87 -3.29 24.24 -14.80
C PRO A 87 -3.67 22.78 -15.08
N ALA A 88 -2.68 21.94 -15.37
CA ALA A 88 -2.92 20.59 -15.87
C ALA A 88 -2.48 19.49 -14.88
N ILE A 89 -3.25 18.40 -14.84
CA ILE A 89 -2.97 17.16 -14.11
C ILE A 89 -3.00 16.00 -15.10
N ALA A 90 -1.90 15.25 -15.21
CA ALA A 90 -1.82 14.04 -16.02
C ALA A 90 -2.06 12.78 -15.18
N LEU A 91 -2.90 11.88 -15.71
CA LEU A 91 -3.15 10.55 -15.18
C LEU A 91 -2.71 9.49 -16.21
N GLY A 92 -1.42 9.20 -16.22
CA GLY A 92 -0.81 8.17 -17.07
C GLY A 92 -0.85 6.76 -16.47
N GLN A 93 -0.51 5.75 -17.28
CA GLN A 93 -0.47 4.34 -16.87
C GLN A 93 0.74 3.96 -15.99
N ARG A 94 1.75 4.85 -15.90
CA ARG A 94 2.98 4.58 -15.14
C ARG A 94 2.74 4.81 -13.65
N ASN A 95 2.98 3.77 -12.85
CA ASN A 95 2.96 3.90 -11.40
C ASN A 95 4.16 4.75 -10.94
N THR A 96 3.90 6.01 -10.58
CA THR A 96 4.90 6.96 -10.08
C THR A 96 5.35 6.63 -8.66
N VAL A 97 4.52 5.92 -7.89
CA VAL A 97 4.80 5.58 -6.50
C VAL A 97 5.69 4.34 -6.42
N ARG A 98 6.97 4.57 -6.13
CA ARG A 98 7.99 3.51 -6.01
C ARG A 98 8.17 2.99 -4.59
N THR A 99 7.59 3.65 -3.59
CA THR A 99 7.81 3.31 -2.18
C THR A 99 7.09 2.02 -1.82
N THR A 100 7.74 1.15 -1.05
CA THR A 100 7.17 -0.14 -0.63
C THR A 100 6.17 -0.03 0.52
N ARG A 101 6.04 1.18 1.10
CA ARG A 101 5.19 1.50 2.27
C ARG A 101 3.79 1.96 1.87
N SER A 102 3.66 2.60 0.71
CA SER A 102 2.40 3.12 0.22
C SER A 102 1.41 1.99 -0.10
N THR A 103 0.15 2.21 0.31
CA THR A 103 -1.01 1.37 0.02
C THR A 103 -2.10 2.16 -0.69
N ILE A 104 -3.12 1.45 -1.21
CA ILE A 104 -4.31 2.09 -1.79
C ILE A 104 -4.91 3.10 -0.83
N GLY A 105 -5.07 2.76 0.45
CA GLY A 105 -5.65 3.65 1.45
C GLY A 105 -4.82 4.92 1.70
N THR A 106 -3.49 4.86 1.60
CA THR A 106 -2.63 6.06 1.68
C THR A 106 -2.67 6.89 0.40
N MET A 107 -2.71 6.23 -0.76
CA MET A 107 -2.73 6.89 -2.07
C MET A 107 -4.04 7.63 -2.33
N THR A 108 -5.13 7.16 -1.73
CA THR A 108 -6.47 7.77 -1.83
C THR A 108 -6.80 8.66 -0.63
N GLU A 109 -5.87 8.85 0.30
CA GLU A 109 -6.05 9.61 1.55
C GLU A 109 -7.15 9.06 2.49
N VAL A 110 -7.76 7.92 2.17
CA VAL A 110 -8.73 7.26 3.06
C VAL A 110 -8.10 6.99 4.43
N CYS A 111 -6.84 6.55 4.48
CA CYS A 111 -6.15 6.32 5.74
C CYS A 111 -5.97 7.60 6.58
N ASP A 112 -5.82 8.76 5.94
CA ASP A 112 -5.63 10.04 6.64
C ASP A 112 -6.91 10.57 7.27
N HIS A 113 -8.06 10.23 6.69
CA HIS A 113 -9.35 10.55 7.25
C HIS A 113 -9.75 9.51 8.31
N MET A 114 -9.47 8.24 8.04
CA MET A 114 -9.76 7.15 8.97
C MET A 114 -9.01 7.30 10.28
N LYS A 115 -7.73 7.73 10.30
CA LYS A 115 -7.01 7.99 11.56
C LYS A 115 -7.68 9.08 12.42
N GLN A 116 -8.34 10.06 11.79
CA GLN A 116 -9.10 11.09 12.51
C GLN A 116 -10.39 10.49 13.08
N LEU A 117 -11.17 9.79 12.25
CA LEU A 117 -12.40 9.11 12.71
C LEU A 117 -12.12 8.11 13.83
N TRP A 118 -11.09 7.28 13.70
CA TRP A 118 -10.75 6.26 14.69
C TRP A 118 -10.35 6.86 16.04
N THR A 119 -9.69 8.02 16.02
CA THR A 119 -9.30 8.73 17.25
C THR A 119 -10.51 9.11 18.10
N HIS A 120 -11.63 9.45 17.47
CA HIS A 120 -12.82 9.92 18.17
C HIS A 120 -13.89 8.83 18.38
N LEU A 121 -13.96 7.82 17.50
CA LEU A 121 -15.04 6.84 17.50
C LEU A 121 -14.64 5.48 18.10
N ALA A 122 -13.37 5.10 18.04
CA ALA A 122 -12.94 3.79 18.50
C ALA A 122 -12.84 3.73 20.03
N ARG A 123 -13.20 2.58 20.59
CA ARG A 123 -13.07 2.29 22.03
C ARG A 123 -11.87 1.40 22.26
N CYS A 124 -11.04 1.76 23.23
CA CYS A 124 -9.95 0.90 23.66
C CYS A 124 -10.50 -0.24 24.50
N HIS A 125 -9.91 -1.43 24.37
CA HIS A 125 -10.27 -2.61 25.14
C HIS A 125 -9.06 -3.06 25.96
N CYS A 126 -9.31 -3.49 27.19
CA CYS A 126 -8.27 -3.99 28.08
C CYS A 126 -7.74 -5.35 27.61
N ASP A 127 -6.41 -5.51 27.59
CA ASP A 127 -5.77 -6.78 27.21
C ASP A 127 -6.06 -7.94 28.17
N HIS A 128 -6.44 -7.63 29.43
CA HIS A 128 -6.62 -8.62 30.48
C HIS A 128 -8.07 -9.05 30.63
N CYS A 129 -9.03 -8.11 30.70
CA CYS A 129 -10.45 -8.42 30.87
C CYS A 129 -11.28 -8.29 29.59
N GLY A 130 -10.76 -7.66 28.54
CA GLY A 130 -11.50 -7.42 27.30
C GLY A 130 -12.55 -6.31 27.37
N GLU A 131 -12.81 -5.71 28.54
CA GLU A 131 -13.79 -4.64 28.70
C GLU A 131 -13.31 -3.31 28.10
N PRO A 132 -14.25 -2.44 27.65
CA PRO A 132 -13.90 -1.10 27.16
C PRO A 132 -13.25 -0.25 28.25
N VAL A 133 -12.12 0.37 27.92
CA VAL A 133 -11.43 1.33 28.77
C VAL A 133 -12.08 2.71 28.57
N THR A 134 -12.65 3.25 29.63
CA THR A 134 -13.31 4.57 29.63
C THR A 134 -12.63 5.51 30.61
N ARG A 135 -12.75 6.81 30.35
CA ARG A 135 -12.48 7.83 31.36
C ARG A 135 -13.75 8.04 32.15
N ASP A 136 -13.66 7.84 33.45
CA ASP A 136 -14.80 7.91 34.34
C ASP A 136 -14.97 9.34 34.83
N GLU A 137 -15.85 10.09 34.18
CA GLU A 137 -16.22 11.42 34.65
C GLU A 137 -17.11 11.32 35.90
N PRO A 138 -16.92 12.20 36.91
CA PRO A 138 -17.75 12.21 38.13
C PRO A 138 -19.26 12.10 37.88
N LEU A 139 -19.74 12.76 36.82
CA LEU A 139 -21.15 12.75 36.44
C LEU A 139 -21.62 11.39 35.90
N ALA A 140 -20.76 10.67 35.18
CA ALA A 140 -21.05 9.33 34.68
C ALA A 140 -21.11 8.33 35.84
N ILE A 141 -20.16 8.41 36.78
CA ILE A 141 -20.13 7.60 37.99
C ILE A 141 -21.41 7.80 38.81
N TRP A 142 -21.81 9.07 39.03
CA TRP A 142 -23.05 9.39 39.72
C TRP A 142 -24.28 8.73 39.08
N LYS A 143 -24.42 8.83 37.74
CA LYS A 143 -25.54 8.23 37.01
C LYS A 143 -25.55 6.70 37.13
N ALA A 144 -24.39 6.06 37.04
CA ALA A 144 -24.26 4.62 37.17
C ALA A 144 -24.65 4.13 38.57
N LEU A 145 -24.22 4.84 39.62
CA LEU A 145 -24.51 4.50 41.01
C LEU A 145 -25.95 4.82 41.45
N LEU A 146 -26.58 5.86 40.89
CA LEU A 146 -27.97 6.18 41.19
C LEU A 146 -28.93 5.09 40.66
N GLY A 147 -28.57 4.44 39.56
CA GLY A 147 -29.36 3.36 38.95
C GLY A 147 -29.33 2.03 39.71
N SER A 148 -28.40 1.84 40.66
CA SER A 148 -28.17 0.54 41.33
C SER A 148 -28.88 0.39 42.69
N GLN A 149 -29.78 1.29 43.08
CA GLN A 149 -30.49 1.31 44.37
C GLN A 149 -29.57 1.26 45.62
N ALA A 150 -28.30 1.63 45.48
CA ALA A 150 -27.36 1.70 46.60
C ALA A 150 -27.74 2.83 47.58
N GLY A 151 -27.86 2.52 48.88
CA GLY A 151 -28.24 3.49 49.91
C GLY A 151 -27.13 4.48 50.25
N GLU A 152 -25.94 3.97 50.59
CA GLU A 152 -24.77 4.77 50.94
C GLU A 152 -23.54 4.41 50.09
N ALA A 153 -22.76 5.43 49.77
CA ALA A 153 -21.50 5.33 49.04
C ALA A 153 -20.35 5.95 49.85
N LEU A 154 -19.25 5.20 49.95
CA LEU A 154 -17.98 5.66 50.49
C LEU A 154 -17.05 5.99 49.32
N VAL A 155 -16.65 7.24 49.18
CA VAL A 155 -15.68 7.68 48.19
C VAL A 155 -14.29 7.63 48.82
N THR A 156 -13.36 6.95 48.17
CA THR A 156 -12.00 6.71 48.67
C THR A 156 -10.95 6.96 47.60
N PHE A 157 -9.72 7.23 48.03
CA PHE A 157 -8.55 7.33 47.16
C PHE A 157 -7.33 6.71 47.82
N ASP A 158 -6.39 6.23 47.02
CA ASP A 158 -5.18 5.57 47.52
C ASP A 158 -4.00 6.53 47.56
N VAL A 159 -3.26 6.51 48.66
CA VAL A 159 -2.02 7.24 48.86
C VAL A 159 -0.86 6.24 48.85
N PRO A 160 0.01 6.24 47.82
CA PRO A 160 1.17 5.35 47.79
C PRO A 160 2.17 5.74 48.87
N LEU A 161 2.69 4.74 49.58
CA LEU A 161 3.68 4.94 50.64
C LEU A 161 5.10 4.90 50.05
N SER A 162 5.98 5.75 50.56
CA SER A 162 7.40 5.76 50.21
C SER A 162 8.21 5.02 51.28
N ASP A 163 9.24 4.29 50.89
CA ASP A 163 10.18 3.65 51.82
C ASP A 163 10.93 4.66 52.73
N LYS A 164 10.90 5.95 52.39
CA LYS A 164 11.57 7.02 53.14
C LYS A 164 10.80 7.54 54.34
N ILE A 165 9.48 7.31 54.41
CA ILE A 165 8.60 7.88 55.42
C ILE A 165 7.90 6.74 56.13
N SER A 166 7.88 6.76 57.46
CA SER A 166 7.17 5.73 58.22
C SER A 166 5.65 5.81 57.99
N VAL A 167 4.94 4.70 58.18
CA VAL A 167 3.47 4.67 58.08
C VAL A 167 2.82 5.66 59.07
N ALA A 168 3.41 5.82 60.26
CA ALA A 168 2.94 6.75 61.29
C ALA A 168 3.07 8.21 60.85
N GLU A 169 4.19 8.60 60.24
CA GLU A 169 4.38 9.95 59.69
C GLU A 169 3.44 10.22 58.51
N SER A 170 3.25 9.24 57.63
CA SER A 170 2.30 9.34 56.51
C SER A 170 0.87 9.57 57.00
N LEU A 171 0.46 8.86 58.05
CA LEU A 171 -0.83 9.03 58.72
C LEU A 171 -0.97 10.42 59.38
N GLN A 172 0.09 10.95 59.99
CA GLN A 172 0.08 12.32 60.53
C GLN A 172 -0.07 13.37 59.44
N LEU A 173 0.58 13.19 58.28
CA LEU A 173 0.42 14.10 57.14
C LEU A 173 -1.01 14.08 56.60
N ILE A 174 -1.62 12.90 56.48
CA ILE A 174 -3.04 12.73 56.09
C ILE A 174 -3.96 13.43 57.10
N SER A 175 -3.68 13.31 58.40
CA SER A 175 -4.43 13.99 59.47
C SER A 175 -4.31 15.52 59.39
N LYS A 176 -3.12 16.05 59.13
CA LYS A 176 -2.89 17.50 58.94
C LYS A 176 -3.65 18.07 57.75
N GLN A 177 -3.96 17.26 56.74
CA GLN A 177 -4.80 17.64 55.60
C GLN A 177 -6.31 17.58 55.90
N GLY A 178 -6.70 17.19 57.12
CA GLY A 178 -8.09 17.20 57.59
C GLY A 178 -8.82 15.85 57.49
N TYR A 179 -8.19 14.82 56.91
CA TYR A 179 -8.77 13.48 56.86
C TYR A 179 -8.69 12.81 58.23
N ARG A 180 -9.72 12.04 58.60
CA ARG A 180 -9.80 11.39 59.93
C ARG A 180 -9.91 9.87 59.87
N ARG A 181 -10.21 9.30 58.70
CA ARG A 181 -10.55 7.89 58.53
C ARG A 181 -9.84 7.28 57.33
N ILE A 182 -9.43 6.03 57.48
CA ILE A 182 -8.91 5.17 56.42
C ILE A 182 -9.67 3.84 56.43
N ILE A 183 -9.61 3.10 55.32
CA ILE A 183 -10.03 1.70 55.32
C ILE A 183 -8.94 0.86 55.99
N ASP A 184 -9.32 -0.07 56.88
CA ASP A 184 -8.37 -1.02 57.48
C ASP A 184 -7.77 -1.92 56.38
N PRO A 185 -6.46 -1.81 56.09
CA PRO A 185 -5.83 -2.64 55.06
C PRO A 185 -5.68 -4.12 55.47
N ILE A 186 -5.91 -4.45 56.75
CA ILE A 186 -5.79 -5.80 57.30
C ILE A 186 -7.13 -6.56 57.28
N SER A 187 -8.25 -5.83 57.31
CA SER A 187 -9.57 -6.43 57.39
C SER A 187 -9.90 -7.16 56.08
N LYS A 188 -10.15 -8.47 56.14
CA LYS A 188 -10.64 -9.23 54.98
C LYS A 188 -12.05 -8.76 54.67
N THR A 189 -12.22 -7.99 53.61
CA THR A 189 -13.53 -7.64 53.05
C THR A 189 -14.30 -8.91 52.70
N LYS A 190 -15.23 -9.34 53.56
CA LYS A 190 -16.23 -10.36 53.21
C LYS A 190 -17.19 -9.74 52.18
N ARG A 191 -17.58 -10.51 51.15
CA ARG A 191 -18.64 -10.11 50.20
C ARG A 191 -19.86 -9.62 50.99
N CYS A 192 -20.39 -8.45 50.63
CA CYS A 192 -21.59 -7.82 51.21
C CYS A 192 -21.46 -7.25 52.64
N ARG A 193 -20.26 -6.84 53.10
CA ARG A 193 -20.11 -5.96 54.28
C ARG A 193 -19.27 -4.72 53.93
N PRO A 194 -19.61 -3.54 54.49
CA PRO A 194 -18.81 -2.34 54.30
C PRO A 194 -17.41 -2.55 54.89
N PRO A 195 -16.36 -1.98 54.27
CA PRO A 195 -15.00 -2.07 54.78
C PRO A 195 -14.89 -1.48 56.19
N GLU A 196 -14.09 -2.12 57.05
CA GLU A 196 -13.82 -1.64 58.41
C GLU A 196 -13.06 -0.30 58.33
N LEU A 197 -13.57 0.73 58.99
CA LEU A 197 -12.98 2.07 58.98
C LEU A 197 -12.21 2.30 60.27
N LEU A 198 -10.93 2.64 60.15
CA LEU A 198 -10.08 3.01 61.28
C LEU A 198 -9.95 4.52 61.37
N ARG A 199 -9.98 5.05 62.60
CA ARG A 199 -9.49 6.41 62.86
C ARG A 199 -7.97 6.44 62.72
N ILE A 200 -7.43 7.56 62.27
CA ILE A 200 -5.98 7.68 62.02
C ILE A 200 -5.13 7.34 63.26
N GLU A 201 -5.57 7.75 64.45
CA GLU A 201 -4.87 7.46 65.72
C GLU A 201 -4.81 5.96 66.03
N GLU A 202 -5.88 5.24 65.71
CA GLU A 202 -5.99 3.80 65.90
C GLU A 202 -5.17 3.05 64.84
N ALA A 203 -5.23 3.52 63.59
CA ALA A 203 -4.40 3.03 62.49
C ALA A 203 -2.91 3.19 62.78
N ALA A 204 -2.48 4.31 63.37
CA ALA A 204 -1.09 4.55 63.72
C ALA A 204 -0.55 3.51 64.70
N LYS A 205 -1.35 3.05 65.67
CA LYS A 205 -0.97 1.98 66.61
C LYS A 205 -0.99 0.60 65.96
N ARG A 206 -2.03 0.30 65.17
CA ARG A 206 -2.30 -1.02 64.59
C ARG A 206 -1.40 -1.35 63.38
N LEU A 207 -0.98 -0.33 62.61
CA LEU A 207 -0.20 -0.48 61.38
C LEU A 207 1.29 -0.13 61.53
N ALA A 208 1.74 0.37 62.69
CA ALA A 208 3.11 0.88 62.92
C ALA A 208 4.25 -0.04 62.45
N LYS A 209 4.08 -1.36 62.57
CA LYS A 209 5.11 -2.38 62.27
C LYS A 209 4.89 -3.12 60.95
N ARG A 210 3.91 -2.70 60.13
CA ARG A 210 3.55 -3.39 58.89
C ARG A 210 4.17 -2.70 57.67
N LYS A 211 4.69 -3.50 56.74
CA LYS A 211 5.07 -3.04 55.41
C LYS A 211 3.83 -2.98 54.52
N LEU A 212 3.36 -1.78 54.24
CA LEU A 212 2.24 -1.50 53.34
C LEU A 212 2.76 -0.74 52.12
N THR A 213 2.15 -0.97 50.96
CA THR A 213 2.49 -0.27 49.71
C THR A 213 1.63 0.99 49.51
N SER A 214 0.43 1.02 50.08
CA SER A 214 -0.51 2.15 49.97
C SER A 214 -1.46 2.20 51.18
N LEU A 215 -2.07 3.37 51.38
CA LEU A 215 -3.16 3.60 52.33
C LEU A 215 -4.40 4.11 51.60
N THR A 216 -5.56 3.52 51.85
CA THR A 216 -6.84 3.96 51.27
C THR A 216 -7.54 4.94 52.21
N VAL A 217 -7.58 6.22 51.83
CA VAL A 217 -8.15 7.32 52.61
C VAL A 217 -9.63 7.50 52.24
N VAL A 218 -10.47 7.76 53.24
CA VAL A 218 -11.89 8.04 53.03
C VAL A 218 -12.08 9.54 52.80
N GLN A 219 -12.52 9.89 51.58
CA GLN A 219 -12.81 11.28 51.20
C GLN A 219 -14.13 11.75 51.79
N ASP A 220 -15.22 11.01 51.54
CA ASP A 220 -16.55 11.35 52.04
C ASP A 220 -17.44 10.09 52.14
N ARG A 221 -18.46 10.17 52.98
CA ARG A 221 -19.54 9.17 53.11
C ARG A 221 -20.85 9.86 52.75
N ILE A 222 -21.43 9.48 51.62
CA ILE A 222 -22.56 10.20 51.02
C ILE A 222 -23.72 9.23 50.80
N ARG A 223 -24.92 9.64 51.21
CA ARG A 223 -26.16 8.94 50.87
C ARG A 223 -26.56 9.29 49.43
N LEU A 224 -26.83 8.29 48.60
CA LEU A 224 -27.11 8.48 47.16
C LEU A 224 -28.57 8.91 46.94
N VAL A 225 -28.83 10.21 46.99
CA VAL A 225 -30.16 10.81 46.75
C VAL A 225 -30.05 11.99 45.78
N LYS A 226 -31.12 12.36 45.06
CA LYS A 226 -31.06 13.44 44.06
C LYS A 226 -30.46 14.75 44.60
N GLY A 227 -30.71 15.08 45.87
CA GLY A 227 -30.19 16.29 46.54
C GLY A 227 -28.69 16.26 46.88
N SER A 228 -28.04 15.10 46.94
CA SER A 228 -26.61 14.98 47.26
C SER A 228 -25.68 15.00 46.05
N ARG A 229 -26.24 15.21 44.83
CA ARG A 229 -25.49 15.23 43.57
C ARG A 229 -24.29 16.18 43.60
N ALA A 230 -24.48 17.42 44.03
CA ALA A 230 -23.40 18.43 44.03
C ALA A 230 -22.25 17.99 44.95
N ARG A 231 -22.58 17.52 46.16
CA ARG A 231 -21.62 17.01 47.14
C ARG A 231 -20.86 15.78 46.61
N PHE A 232 -21.54 14.87 45.91
CA PHE A 232 -20.89 13.71 45.31
C PHE A 232 -19.89 14.10 44.21
N LEU A 233 -20.26 15.03 43.32
CA LEU A 233 -19.38 15.52 42.26
C LEU A 233 -18.14 16.23 42.83
N GLU A 234 -18.32 17.02 43.89
CA GLU A 234 -17.21 17.66 44.60
C GLU A 234 -16.30 16.64 45.28
N SER A 235 -16.86 15.70 46.04
CA SER A 235 -16.10 14.65 46.73
C SER A 235 -15.31 13.78 45.74
N THR A 236 -15.93 13.34 44.65
CA THR A 236 -15.21 12.57 43.61
C THR A 236 -14.16 13.42 42.90
N GLY A 237 -14.43 14.72 42.71
CA GLY A 237 -13.45 15.68 42.21
C GLY A 237 -12.19 15.78 43.07
N GLN A 238 -12.36 15.91 44.39
CA GLN A 238 -11.25 15.94 45.34
C GLN A 238 -10.54 14.59 45.42
N ALA A 239 -11.28 13.48 45.48
CA ALA A 239 -10.70 12.13 45.50
C ALA A 239 -9.81 11.90 44.27
N TYR A 240 -10.23 12.35 43.08
CA TYR A 240 -9.38 12.29 41.90
C TYR A 240 -8.13 13.16 42.01
N GLN A 241 -8.22 14.35 42.60
CA GLN A 241 -7.07 15.23 42.76
C GLN A 241 -6.01 14.61 43.68
N PHE A 242 -6.43 14.08 44.84
CA PHE A 242 -5.52 13.49 45.82
C PHE A 242 -5.06 12.08 45.42
N GLY A 243 -5.92 11.29 44.77
CA GLY A 243 -5.61 9.97 44.22
C GLY A 243 -4.91 9.99 42.86
N LYS A 244 -4.37 11.14 42.42
CA LYS A 244 -3.65 11.33 41.15
C LYS A 244 -4.42 10.84 39.91
N GLY A 245 -5.74 10.98 39.91
CA GLY A 245 -6.62 10.55 38.83
C GLY A 245 -7.28 9.20 39.05
N HIS A 246 -7.10 8.56 40.21
CA HIS A 246 -7.80 7.33 40.61
C HIS A 246 -8.69 7.56 41.84
N LEU A 247 -9.83 6.90 41.87
CA LEU A 247 -10.66 6.80 43.07
C LEU A 247 -11.34 5.43 43.14
N ALA A 248 -11.85 5.06 44.31
CA ALA A 248 -12.74 3.94 44.46
C ALA A 248 -14.04 4.37 45.16
N VAL A 249 -15.13 3.68 44.83
CA VAL A 249 -16.41 3.81 45.49
C VAL A 249 -16.81 2.47 46.07
N HIS A 250 -17.14 2.46 47.35
CA HIS A 250 -17.67 1.29 48.03
C HIS A 250 -19.14 1.52 48.36
N THR A 251 -19.99 0.54 48.06
CA THR A 251 -21.43 0.59 48.40
C THR A 251 -21.81 -0.67 49.15
N GLU A 252 -22.98 -0.67 49.81
CA GLU A 252 -23.45 -1.84 50.56
C GLU A 252 -23.69 -3.08 49.66
N MET A 253 -24.03 -2.86 48.38
CA MET A 253 -24.31 -3.93 47.41
C MET A 253 -23.10 -4.28 46.52
N LEU A 254 -22.24 -3.31 46.20
CA LEU A 254 -21.06 -3.49 45.35
C LEU A 254 -19.80 -3.26 46.20
N ALA A 255 -19.05 -4.33 46.47
CA ALA A 255 -17.94 -4.36 47.42
C ALA A 255 -16.92 -3.22 47.23
N GLN A 256 -16.42 -3.05 46.00
CA GLN A 256 -15.50 -1.98 45.61
C GLN A 256 -15.56 -1.81 44.09
N GLN A 257 -15.81 -0.60 43.62
CA GLN A 257 -15.65 -0.21 42.21
C GLN A 257 -14.55 0.83 42.11
N ARG A 258 -13.57 0.58 41.25
CA ARG A 258 -12.47 1.51 40.99
C ARG A 258 -12.81 2.33 39.75
N PHE A 259 -12.36 3.58 39.71
CA PHE A 259 -12.59 4.50 38.61
C PHE A 259 -11.33 5.30 38.33
N SER A 260 -11.13 5.70 37.07
CA SER A 260 -9.98 6.53 36.67
C SER A 260 -10.39 7.67 35.74
N ARG A 261 -9.76 8.83 35.93
CA ARG A 261 -9.81 9.95 34.96
C ARG A 261 -8.84 9.76 33.80
N HIS A 262 -7.85 8.89 33.98
CA HIS A 262 -6.93 8.51 32.92
C HIS A 262 -7.54 7.40 32.08
N PHE A 263 -6.90 7.13 30.95
CA PHE A 263 -7.29 6.02 30.10
C PHE A 263 -6.75 4.71 30.70
N HIS A 264 -7.41 4.24 31.76
CA HIS A 264 -6.93 3.16 32.63
C HIS A 264 -8.05 2.15 32.91
N CYS A 265 -7.73 0.85 32.84
CA CYS A 265 -8.65 -0.20 33.22
C CYS A 265 -8.64 -0.38 34.73
N ALA A 266 -9.69 0.11 35.38
CA ALA A 266 -9.79 0.09 36.83
C ALA A 266 -9.88 -1.33 37.44
N ALA A 267 -10.36 -2.31 36.68
CA ALA A 267 -10.48 -3.71 37.11
C ALA A 267 -9.14 -4.45 37.10
N CYS A 268 -8.31 -4.21 36.07
CA CYS A 268 -7.03 -4.91 35.87
C CYS A 268 -5.81 -4.07 36.28
N ASP A 269 -6.05 -2.84 36.72
CA ASP A 269 -5.01 -1.88 37.09
C ASP A 269 -3.96 -1.65 35.99
N ALA A 270 -4.45 -1.47 34.76
CA ALA A 270 -3.62 -1.31 33.57
C ALA A 270 -3.84 0.06 32.92
N GLU A 271 -2.76 0.81 32.70
CA GLU A 271 -2.78 2.11 32.03
C GLU A 271 -2.60 1.97 30.52
N TYR A 272 -3.35 2.76 29.76
CA TYR A 272 -3.33 2.78 28.30
C TYR A 272 -3.01 4.17 27.78
N ARG A 273 -2.41 4.21 26.59
CA ARG A 273 -2.12 5.46 25.89
C ARG A 273 -3.39 6.06 25.30
N ASP A 274 -3.48 7.39 25.34
CA ASP A 274 -4.57 8.12 24.71
C ASP A 274 -4.62 7.96 23.19
N PRO A 275 -5.83 7.91 22.61
CA PRO A 275 -5.99 7.87 21.16
C PRO A 275 -5.43 9.14 20.53
N SER A 276 -4.68 8.97 19.45
CA SER A 276 -4.20 10.08 18.63
C SER A 276 -4.07 9.64 17.17
N PRO A 277 -4.14 10.56 16.20
CA PRO A 277 -3.99 10.19 14.79
C PRO A 277 -2.65 9.51 14.48
N ALA A 278 -1.61 9.81 15.26
CA ALA A 278 -0.29 9.18 15.13
C ALA A 278 -0.31 7.70 15.56
N LEU A 279 -1.12 7.36 16.57
CA LEU A 279 -1.32 5.98 17.02
C LEU A 279 -1.99 5.12 15.94
N PHE A 280 -2.84 5.74 15.11
CA PHE A 280 -3.57 5.07 14.02
C PHE A 280 -2.86 5.20 12.65
N SER A 281 -1.57 5.50 12.65
CA SER A 281 -0.76 5.57 11.42
C SER A 281 0.39 4.56 11.44
N PHE A 282 0.37 3.60 10.51
CA PHE A 282 1.50 2.69 10.28
C PHE A 282 2.71 3.37 9.61
N ASN A 283 2.59 4.63 9.21
CA ASN A 283 3.70 5.43 8.71
C ASN A 283 4.43 6.17 9.85
N ASN A 284 3.82 6.26 11.03
CA ASN A 284 4.37 6.95 12.21
C ASN A 284 4.92 5.92 13.22
N PRO A 285 6.14 6.07 13.76
CA PRO A 285 6.69 5.17 14.79
C PRO A 285 5.82 4.98 16.04
N VAL A 286 4.94 5.92 16.35
CA VAL A 286 3.99 5.82 17.47
C VAL A 286 3.03 4.64 17.27
N GLY A 287 2.45 4.48 16.09
CA GLY A 287 1.51 3.41 15.76
C GLY A 287 2.10 2.23 14.98
N ALA A 288 3.22 2.42 14.28
CA ALA A 288 3.80 1.41 13.40
C ALA A 288 4.46 0.25 14.17
N CYS A 289 4.22 -0.98 13.72
CA CYS A 289 4.92 -2.17 14.22
C CYS A 289 6.44 -1.95 14.18
N PRO A 290 7.18 -2.16 15.29
CA PRO A 290 8.61 -1.86 15.36
C PRO A 290 9.46 -2.79 14.51
N GLU A 291 9.07 -4.06 14.38
CA GLU A 291 9.83 -5.07 13.65
C GLU A 291 9.83 -4.79 12.14
N CYS A 292 8.64 -4.67 11.54
CA CYS A 292 8.52 -4.34 10.12
C CYS A 292 8.45 -2.85 9.84
N LYS A 293 8.61 -1.97 10.84
CA LYS A 293 8.47 -0.51 10.71
C LYS A 293 7.19 -0.13 9.94
N GLY A 294 6.07 -0.82 10.19
CA GLY A 294 4.79 -0.57 9.52
C GLY A 294 4.67 -1.02 8.05
N PHE A 295 5.62 -1.80 7.52
CA PHE A 295 5.50 -2.41 6.18
C PHE A 295 4.53 -3.60 6.15
N GLY A 296 4.27 -4.24 7.30
CA GLY A 296 3.50 -5.49 7.42
C GLY A 296 4.24 -6.73 6.91
N ARG A 297 5.45 -6.54 6.39
CA ARG A 297 6.29 -7.59 5.82
C ARG A 297 7.75 -7.29 6.09
N ILE A 298 8.54 -8.33 6.22
CA ILE A 298 9.98 -8.25 6.34
C ILE A 298 10.63 -8.87 5.10
N ILE A 299 11.86 -8.46 4.82
CA ILE A 299 12.67 -9.12 3.80
C ILE A 299 13.42 -10.23 4.53
N SER A 300 13.12 -11.48 4.17
CA SER A 300 13.81 -12.65 4.71
C SER A 300 14.46 -13.44 3.57
N ILE A 301 15.41 -14.29 3.93
CA ILE A 301 15.95 -15.28 2.99
C ILE A 301 14.86 -16.28 2.67
N ASP A 302 14.65 -16.54 1.39
CA ASP A 302 13.79 -17.60 0.90
C ASP A 302 14.63 -18.83 0.62
N TYR A 303 14.65 -19.78 1.55
CA TYR A 303 15.42 -21.01 1.39
C TYR A 303 14.97 -21.85 0.20
N ARG A 304 13.74 -21.65 -0.32
CA ARG A 304 13.29 -22.31 -1.56
C ARG A 304 14.04 -21.78 -2.78
N LEU A 305 14.48 -20.52 -2.77
CA LEU A 305 15.31 -19.96 -3.85
C LEU A 305 16.76 -20.43 -3.74
N ALA A 306 17.24 -20.65 -2.51
CA ALA A 306 18.58 -21.18 -2.25
C ALA A 306 18.67 -22.70 -2.51
N MET A 307 17.57 -23.43 -2.26
CA MET A 307 17.44 -24.88 -2.46
C MET A 307 16.21 -25.19 -3.33
N PRO A 308 16.26 -24.87 -4.63
CA PRO A 308 15.10 -24.98 -5.52
C PRO A 308 14.66 -26.41 -5.81
N ASP A 309 15.61 -27.34 -5.90
CA ASP A 309 15.36 -28.73 -6.25
C ASP A 309 15.66 -29.63 -5.05
N LEU A 310 14.61 -29.94 -4.29
CA LEU A 310 14.72 -30.80 -3.11
C LEU A 310 14.82 -32.30 -3.45
N THR A 311 14.81 -32.68 -4.73
CA THR A 311 15.05 -34.06 -5.16
C THR A 311 16.54 -34.38 -5.27
N LYS A 312 17.40 -33.36 -5.32
CA LYS A 312 18.84 -33.53 -5.23
C LYS A 312 19.27 -33.93 -3.81
N SER A 313 20.33 -34.71 -3.73
CA SER A 313 21.01 -35.03 -2.48
C SER A 313 21.95 -33.90 -2.05
N ILE A 314 22.53 -34.00 -0.86
CA ILE A 314 23.54 -33.04 -0.38
C ILE A 314 24.76 -33.07 -1.31
N ALA A 315 25.24 -34.28 -1.65
CA ALA A 315 26.34 -34.50 -2.58
C ALA A 315 26.00 -34.02 -4.00
N GLY A 316 24.74 -34.17 -4.42
CA GLY A 316 24.22 -33.69 -5.70
C GLY A 316 24.02 -32.18 -5.80
N GLY A 317 24.43 -31.41 -4.77
CA GLY A 317 24.42 -29.95 -4.81
C GLY A 317 23.03 -29.33 -4.63
N VAL A 318 22.30 -29.74 -3.58
CA VAL A 318 20.98 -29.17 -3.26
C VAL A 318 21.01 -27.66 -2.99
N VAL A 319 22.12 -27.14 -2.44
CA VAL A 319 22.31 -25.70 -2.15
C VAL A 319 22.88 -24.99 -3.37
N LYS A 320 22.02 -24.31 -4.13
CA LYS A 320 22.35 -23.59 -5.37
C LYS A 320 23.50 -22.59 -5.22
N PRO A 321 23.54 -21.68 -4.22
CA PRO A 321 24.62 -20.69 -4.13
C PRO A 321 26.00 -21.30 -3.89
N TRP A 322 26.08 -22.59 -3.49
CA TRP A 322 27.34 -23.26 -3.21
C TRP A 322 27.93 -24.04 -4.39
N GLN A 323 27.28 -24.00 -5.56
CA GLN A 323 27.74 -24.76 -6.74
C GLN A 323 28.69 -23.97 -7.65
N THR A 324 28.88 -22.67 -7.41
CA THR A 324 29.65 -21.79 -8.30
C THR A 324 30.48 -20.76 -7.53
N GLY A 325 31.66 -20.41 -8.07
CA GLY A 325 32.52 -19.36 -7.51
C GLY A 325 32.97 -19.66 -6.07
N HIS A 326 32.99 -18.63 -5.23
CA HIS A 326 33.39 -18.76 -3.81
C HIS A 326 32.46 -19.63 -2.96
N GLY A 327 31.25 -19.95 -3.44
CA GLY A 327 30.34 -20.83 -2.70
C GLY A 327 30.77 -22.31 -2.68
N VAL A 328 31.69 -22.71 -3.57
CA VAL A 328 32.18 -24.10 -3.67
C VAL A 328 32.90 -24.54 -2.39
N GLU A 329 33.56 -23.61 -1.70
CA GLU A 329 34.18 -23.87 -0.40
C GLU A 329 33.13 -24.29 0.64
N CYS A 330 32.00 -23.60 0.70
CA CYS A 330 30.90 -23.96 1.59
C CYS A 330 30.31 -25.35 1.30
N GLN A 331 30.27 -25.77 0.03
CA GLN A 331 29.86 -27.14 -0.32
C GLN A 331 30.85 -28.17 0.24
N ARG A 332 32.16 -27.91 0.16
CA ARG A 332 33.19 -28.81 0.73
C ARG A 332 33.10 -28.89 2.25
N GLU A 333 32.92 -27.74 2.90
CA GLU A 333 32.73 -27.65 4.36
C GLU A 333 31.47 -28.40 4.80
N MET A 334 30.35 -28.27 4.07
CA MET A 334 29.12 -29.03 4.35
C MET A 334 29.35 -30.54 4.25
N MET A 335 30.08 -31.00 3.24
CA MET A 335 30.36 -32.43 3.07
C MET A 335 31.25 -32.97 4.19
N ALA A 336 32.23 -32.18 4.66
CA ALA A 336 33.08 -32.55 5.79
C ALA A 336 32.27 -32.61 7.10
N ALA A 337 31.46 -31.59 7.38
CA ALA A 337 30.61 -31.53 8.57
C ALA A 337 29.54 -32.64 8.56
N ALA A 338 28.94 -32.94 7.39
CA ALA A 338 27.96 -34.01 7.26
C ALA A 338 28.56 -35.38 7.58
N LYS A 339 29.83 -35.62 7.21
CA LYS A 339 30.57 -36.84 7.54
C LYS A 339 30.84 -36.94 9.05
N GLN A 340 31.19 -35.83 9.70
CA GLN A 340 31.44 -35.77 11.14
C GLN A 340 30.16 -36.01 11.96
N ASP A 341 29.04 -35.43 11.53
CA ASP A 341 27.77 -35.47 12.26
C ASP A 341 26.87 -36.66 11.85
N GLY A 342 27.36 -37.55 10.99
CA GLY A 342 26.64 -38.75 10.54
C GLY A 342 25.39 -38.46 9.69
N ILE A 343 25.39 -37.35 8.92
CA ILE A 343 24.28 -36.96 8.06
C ILE A 343 24.42 -37.63 6.69
N PRO A 344 23.39 -38.39 6.21
CA PRO A 344 23.44 -39.02 4.90
C PRO A 344 23.53 -38.00 3.75
N THR A 345 24.53 -38.13 2.88
CA THR A 345 24.78 -37.17 1.80
C THR A 345 24.19 -37.54 0.45
N ASP A 346 23.87 -38.83 0.23
CA ASP A 346 23.48 -39.37 -1.08
C ASP A 346 21.96 -39.55 -1.23
N ILE A 347 21.21 -39.34 -0.16
CA ILE A 347 19.75 -39.43 -0.16
C ILE A 347 19.16 -38.10 -0.67
N PRO A 348 18.13 -38.12 -1.54
CA PRO A 348 17.36 -36.93 -1.90
C PRO A 348 16.94 -36.10 -0.69
N PHE A 349 17.14 -34.78 -0.73
CA PHE A 349 16.93 -33.89 0.42
C PHE A 349 15.50 -33.98 0.98
N ASN A 350 14.50 -34.14 0.13
CA ASN A 350 13.10 -34.30 0.54
C ASN A 350 12.81 -35.60 1.32
N LYS A 351 13.66 -36.63 1.18
CA LYS A 351 13.58 -37.91 1.91
C LYS A 351 14.43 -37.93 3.17
N LEU A 352 15.25 -36.90 3.42
CA LEU A 352 16.04 -36.81 4.64
C LEU A 352 15.15 -36.64 5.88
N PRO A 353 15.54 -37.21 7.03
CA PRO A 353 14.89 -36.96 8.31
C PRO A 353 14.80 -35.45 8.60
N LYS A 354 13.75 -35.01 9.31
CA LYS A 354 13.54 -33.59 9.63
C LYS A 354 14.78 -32.98 10.31
N LYS A 355 15.39 -33.69 11.27
CA LYS A 355 16.62 -33.28 11.95
C LYS A 355 17.78 -32.99 10.98
N ALA A 356 17.99 -33.83 9.97
CA ALA A 356 19.03 -33.64 8.96
C ALA A 356 18.72 -32.46 8.02
N ARG A 357 17.45 -32.28 7.63
CA ARG A 357 17.03 -31.11 6.84
C ARG A 357 17.20 -29.80 7.60
N ASP A 358 16.86 -29.79 8.89
CA ASP A 358 17.03 -28.65 9.77
C ASP A 358 18.52 -28.35 9.99
N TRP A 359 19.37 -29.38 10.13
CA TRP A 359 20.83 -29.24 10.22
C TRP A 359 21.44 -28.59 8.97
N VAL A 360 21.02 -29.00 7.77
CA VAL A 360 21.49 -28.34 6.53
C VAL A 360 20.99 -26.88 6.47
N THR A 361 19.71 -26.65 6.78
CA THR A 361 19.07 -25.35 6.59
C THR A 361 19.51 -24.32 7.63
N HIS A 362 19.52 -24.70 8.90
CA HIS A 362 19.72 -23.79 10.05
C HIS A 362 21.07 -23.96 10.73
N GLY A 363 21.80 -25.06 10.46
CA GLY A 363 23.03 -25.40 11.16
C GLY A 363 22.78 -26.00 12.53
N GLU A 364 23.80 -25.97 13.39
CA GLU A 364 23.66 -26.36 14.79
C GLU A 364 22.83 -25.33 15.60
N PRO A 365 21.98 -25.75 16.56
CA PRO A 365 21.10 -24.85 17.31
C PRO A 365 21.82 -23.72 18.07
N ASP A 366 23.06 -23.97 18.50
CA ASP A 366 23.87 -23.02 19.28
C ASP A 366 24.80 -22.16 18.42
N TYR A 367 24.70 -22.26 17.09
CA TYR A 367 25.56 -21.53 16.17
C TYR A 367 25.38 -20.00 16.30
N GLY A 368 26.48 -19.32 16.67
CA GLY A 368 26.53 -17.88 16.91
C GLY A 368 26.65 -17.46 18.38
N LYS A 369 26.63 -18.41 19.32
CA LYS A 369 27.02 -18.15 20.73
C LYS A 369 28.55 -18.01 20.85
N PRO A 370 29.10 -17.35 21.89
CA PRO A 370 30.54 -17.26 22.12
C PRO A 370 31.21 -18.64 22.11
N GLY A 371 32.25 -18.84 21.30
CA GLY A 371 32.95 -20.12 21.14
C GLY A 371 32.22 -21.18 20.30
N ARG A 372 31.05 -20.85 19.72
CA ARG A 372 30.25 -21.74 18.86
C ARG A 372 30.03 -21.10 17.49
N THR A 373 31.13 -20.81 16.81
CA THR A 373 31.19 -20.25 15.45
C THR A 373 32.04 -21.14 14.57
N TRP A 374 31.99 -20.97 13.24
CA TRP A 374 32.88 -21.71 12.35
C TRP A 374 34.35 -21.42 12.70
N PRO A 375 35.24 -22.44 12.83
CA PRO A 375 35.06 -23.85 12.47
C PRO A 375 34.47 -24.78 13.56
N ASP A 376 34.28 -24.30 14.78
CA ASP A 376 33.87 -25.12 15.95
C ASP A 376 32.38 -25.51 15.98
N ALA A 377 31.57 -24.94 15.08
CA ALA A 377 30.16 -25.29 14.93
C ALA A 377 29.69 -25.11 13.48
N TRP A 378 28.80 -26.00 13.02
CA TRP A 378 28.25 -25.96 11.67
C TRP A 378 27.22 -24.84 11.50
N TYR A 379 27.45 -24.00 10.48
CA TYR A 379 26.70 -22.76 10.26
C TYR A 379 25.41 -22.95 9.44
N GLY A 380 25.33 -24.02 8.62
CA GLY A 380 24.21 -24.27 7.73
C GLY A 380 23.93 -23.16 6.71
N VAL A 381 22.91 -23.34 5.89
CA VAL A 381 22.53 -22.33 4.87
C VAL A 381 22.16 -20.99 5.51
N ALA A 382 21.50 -21.00 6.68
CA ALA A 382 21.13 -19.82 7.43
C ALA A 382 22.34 -19.01 7.91
N GLY A 383 23.37 -19.67 8.46
CA GLY A 383 24.60 -19.01 8.90
C GLY A 383 25.37 -18.38 7.74
N TYR A 384 25.41 -19.05 6.58
CA TYR A 384 25.99 -18.49 5.35
C TYR A 384 25.32 -17.18 4.94
N PHE A 385 23.98 -17.16 4.92
CA PHE A 385 23.27 -15.91 4.59
C PHE A 385 23.40 -14.85 5.68
N ARG A 386 23.42 -15.22 6.97
CA ARG A 386 23.68 -14.29 8.08
C ARG A 386 25.05 -13.61 7.93
N TRP A 387 26.07 -14.37 7.52
CA TRP A 387 27.39 -13.84 7.19
C TRP A 387 27.34 -12.90 5.97
N LEU A 388 26.68 -13.28 4.88
CA LEU A 388 26.50 -12.39 3.71
C LEU A 388 25.79 -11.09 4.08
N GLU A 389 24.79 -11.15 4.96
CA GLU A 389 24.06 -9.97 5.42
C GLU A 389 24.95 -9.00 6.22
N SER A 390 25.90 -9.51 7.01
CA SER A 390 26.92 -8.68 7.66
C SER A 390 27.81 -7.93 6.65
N LYS A 391 27.95 -8.46 5.42
CA LYS A 391 28.72 -7.88 4.32
C LYS A 391 27.85 -7.11 3.32
N ALA A 392 26.60 -6.81 3.67
CA ALA A 392 25.65 -6.10 2.79
C ALA A 392 26.09 -4.66 2.45
N TYR A 393 27.14 -4.11 3.06
CA TYR A 393 27.74 -2.85 2.63
C TYR A 393 28.40 -2.95 1.24
N LYS A 394 28.77 -4.17 0.78
CA LYS A 394 29.34 -4.41 -0.55
C LYS A 394 28.23 -4.56 -1.60
N MET A 395 28.33 -3.82 -2.72
CA MET A 395 27.32 -3.81 -3.78
C MET A 395 27.05 -5.20 -4.40
N HIS A 396 28.08 -5.97 -4.75
CA HIS A 396 27.91 -7.31 -5.34
C HIS A 396 27.23 -8.29 -4.37
N VAL A 397 27.47 -8.17 -3.06
CA VAL A 397 26.79 -8.97 -2.03
C VAL A 397 25.31 -8.63 -1.97
N ARG A 398 24.94 -7.34 -2.05
CA ARG A 398 23.53 -6.92 -2.12
C ARG A 398 22.81 -7.50 -3.34
N VAL A 399 23.47 -7.48 -4.50
CA VAL A 399 22.93 -8.06 -5.74
C VAL A 399 22.73 -9.56 -5.57
N LEU A 400 23.70 -10.28 -4.99
CA LEU A 400 23.56 -11.70 -4.71
C LEU A 400 22.40 -11.99 -3.75
N LEU A 401 22.34 -11.30 -2.61
CA LEU A 401 21.27 -11.43 -1.62
C LEU A 401 19.88 -11.17 -2.23
N SER A 402 19.77 -10.20 -3.16
CA SER A 402 18.49 -9.88 -3.80
C SER A 402 17.88 -11.05 -4.58
N ARG A 403 18.71 -12.00 -5.05
CA ARG A 403 18.27 -13.20 -5.79
C ARG A 403 17.63 -14.26 -4.89
N TYR A 404 17.91 -14.22 -3.59
CA TYR A 404 17.49 -15.23 -2.61
C TYR A 404 16.59 -14.65 -1.52
N ARG A 405 16.16 -13.39 -1.66
CA ARG A 405 15.28 -12.71 -0.71
C ARG A 405 13.85 -12.71 -1.22
N SER A 406 12.91 -12.98 -0.33
CA SER A 406 11.49 -12.76 -0.59
C SER A 406 10.88 -11.91 0.52
N TYR A 407 9.71 -11.35 0.23
CA TYR A 407 8.93 -10.64 1.24
C TYR A 407 8.04 -11.66 1.94
N THR A 408 8.19 -11.77 3.26
CA THR A 408 7.36 -12.61 4.11
C THR A 408 6.52 -11.73 5.04
N THR A 409 5.35 -12.22 5.42
CA THR A 409 4.50 -11.55 6.41
C THR A 409 5.29 -11.34 7.69
N CYS A 410 5.24 -10.14 8.26
CA CYS A 410 5.94 -9.83 9.51
C CYS A 410 5.40 -10.71 10.64
N PRO A 411 6.24 -11.45 11.37
CA PRO A 411 5.77 -12.30 12.46
C PRO A 411 5.27 -11.49 13.66
N GLY A 412 5.85 -10.34 13.99
CA GLY A 412 5.46 -9.54 15.14
C GLY A 412 4.16 -8.73 15.00
N CYS A 413 3.61 -8.58 13.79
CA CYS A 413 2.28 -7.98 13.61
C CYS A 413 1.37 -8.77 12.67
N GLU A 414 1.81 -9.93 12.18
CA GLU A 414 1.05 -10.81 11.27
C GLU A 414 0.47 -10.08 10.04
N GLY A 415 1.19 -9.06 9.56
CA GLY A 415 0.76 -8.25 8.42
C GLY A 415 -0.13 -7.05 8.76
N GLN A 416 -0.53 -6.87 10.02
CA GLN A 416 -1.41 -5.78 10.46
C GLN A 416 -0.74 -4.40 10.44
N ARG A 417 0.60 -4.33 10.42
CA ARG A 417 1.42 -3.10 10.35
C ARG A 417 1.41 -2.22 11.59
N PHE A 418 0.53 -2.48 12.55
CA PHE A 418 0.38 -1.68 13.76
C PHE A 418 1.03 -2.32 14.99
N LYS A 419 1.25 -1.51 16.02
CA LYS A 419 1.57 -1.97 17.38
C LYS A 419 0.32 -2.51 18.08
N PRO A 420 0.49 -3.38 19.08
CA PRO A 420 -0.61 -3.82 19.94
C PRO A 420 -1.43 -2.64 20.50
N ASP A 421 -0.77 -1.56 20.91
CA ASP A 421 -1.42 -0.35 21.43
C ASP A 421 -2.52 0.19 20.50
N SER A 422 -2.29 0.20 19.20
CA SER A 422 -3.25 0.67 18.20
C SER A 422 -4.38 -0.35 17.99
N LEU A 423 -4.08 -1.65 18.09
CA LEU A 423 -5.02 -2.75 17.85
C LEU A 423 -6.03 -2.95 18.99
N ARG A 424 -5.77 -2.38 20.16
CA ARG A 424 -6.73 -2.32 21.28
C ARG A 424 -7.95 -1.46 20.98
N PHE A 425 -7.81 -0.50 20.06
CA PHE A 425 -8.89 0.42 19.69
C PHE A 425 -9.76 -0.20 18.61
N LYS A 426 -10.99 -0.55 19.01
CA LYS A 426 -11.96 -1.21 18.14
C LYS A 426 -13.20 -0.36 17.97
N LEU A 427 -13.81 -0.46 16.80
CA LEU A 427 -15.05 0.18 16.44
C LEU A 427 -16.14 -0.87 16.33
N ASP A 428 -17.28 -0.61 16.98
CA ASP A 428 -18.51 -1.36 16.77
C ASP A 428 -19.39 -0.56 15.81
N HIS A 429 -19.52 -1.07 14.59
CA HIS A 429 -20.27 -0.40 13.52
C HIS A 429 -21.75 -0.80 13.50
N THR A 430 -22.08 -2.01 13.97
CA THR A 430 -23.44 -2.57 13.93
C THR A 430 -24.26 -2.28 15.19
N GLY A 431 -23.61 -2.04 16.34
CA GLY A 431 -24.32 -1.92 17.63
C GLY A 431 -24.55 -3.26 18.32
N THR A 432 -24.11 -4.36 17.71
CA THR A 432 -24.34 -5.72 18.21
C THR A 432 -23.15 -6.29 18.97
N GLY A 433 -22.12 -5.47 19.24
CA GLY A 433 -20.87 -5.91 19.88
C GLY A 433 -19.87 -6.56 18.93
N ALA A 434 -20.02 -6.37 17.62
CA ALA A 434 -19.07 -6.83 16.61
C ALA A 434 -17.92 -5.82 16.45
N TRP A 435 -16.85 -6.02 17.22
CA TRP A 435 -15.71 -5.12 17.28
C TRP A 435 -14.71 -5.34 16.14
N LEU A 436 -14.40 -4.28 15.41
CA LEU A 436 -13.44 -4.27 14.31
C LEU A 436 -12.24 -3.38 14.63
N THR A 437 -11.00 -3.81 14.37
CA THR A 437 -9.83 -2.91 14.46
C THR A 437 -9.66 -2.09 13.18
N LEU A 438 -8.86 -1.02 13.22
CA LEU A 438 -8.55 -0.25 12.01
C LEU A 438 -7.81 -1.09 10.97
N SER A 439 -6.95 -2.00 11.43
CA SER A 439 -6.24 -2.94 10.56
C SER A 439 -7.22 -3.86 9.85
N ASP A 440 -8.22 -4.38 10.57
CA ASP A 440 -9.21 -5.29 9.99
C ASP A 440 -10.01 -4.58 8.90
N LEU A 441 -10.46 -3.34 9.15
CA LEU A 441 -11.13 -2.52 8.14
C LEU A 441 -10.28 -2.35 6.88
N TYR A 442 -8.97 -2.10 7.02
CA TYR A 442 -8.08 -1.93 5.88
C TYR A 442 -7.85 -3.22 5.07
N ARG A 443 -8.03 -4.39 5.68
CA ARG A 443 -7.88 -5.71 5.05
C ARG A 443 -9.17 -6.21 4.41
N LEU A 444 -10.31 -5.59 4.70
CA LEU A 444 -11.55 -5.87 3.99
C LEU A 444 -11.44 -5.45 2.52
N PRO A 445 -12.13 -6.16 1.60
CA PRO A 445 -12.42 -5.63 0.29
C PRO A 445 -13.06 -4.24 0.42
N ILE A 446 -12.68 -3.31 -0.45
CA ILE A 446 -13.14 -1.91 -0.40
C ILE A 446 -14.67 -1.83 -0.45
N ARG A 447 -15.34 -2.77 -1.13
CA ARG A 447 -16.81 -2.89 -1.10
C ARG A 447 -17.34 -3.13 0.32
N ASP A 448 -16.72 -4.04 1.05
CA ASP A 448 -17.16 -4.43 2.38
C ASP A 448 -16.80 -3.33 3.39
N ALA A 449 -15.61 -2.72 3.24
CA ALA A 449 -15.24 -1.53 3.99
C ALA A 449 -16.22 -0.35 3.75
N ALA A 450 -16.70 -0.15 2.52
CA ALA A 450 -17.74 0.84 2.21
C ALA A 450 -19.06 0.50 2.93
N GLY A 451 -19.44 -0.79 2.97
CA GLY A 451 -20.59 -1.28 3.74
C GLY A 451 -20.48 -0.92 5.22
N VAL A 452 -19.35 -1.24 5.85
CA VAL A 452 -19.07 -0.90 7.25
C VAL A 452 -19.20 0.60 7.53
N ILE A 453 -18.67 1.45 6.64
CA ILE A 453 -18.76 2.91 6.79
C ILE A 453 -20.19 3.43 6.58
N ASN A 454 -20.96 2.82 5.68
CA ASN A 454 -22.36 3.19 5.46
C ASN A 454 -23.24 2.83 6.66
N GLU A 455 -23.05 1.65 7.25
CA GLU A 455 -23.72 1.23 8.48
C GLU A 455 -23.36 2.15 9.66
N LEU A 456 -22.07 2.46 9.82
CA LEU A 456 -21.59 3.41 10.82
C LEU A 456 -22.25 4.78 10.66
N ALA A 457 -22.34 5.30 9.42
CA ALA A 457 -22.96 6.57 9.14
C ALA A 457 -24.45 6.60 9.47
N GLY A 458 -25.17 5.50 9.19
CA GLY A 458 -26.58 5.36 9.56
C GLY A 458 -26.80 5.34 11.07
N ARG A 459 -25.86 4.77 11.84
CA ARG A 459 -25.95 4.69 13.30
C ARG A 459 -25.60 5.99 14.02
N LEU A 460 -24.59 6.71 13.54
CA LEU A 460 -24.08 7.89 14.24
C LEU A 460 -25.01 9.11 14.12
N ASP A 461 -25.94 9.12 13.15
CA ASP A 461 -26.89 10.21 12.86
C ASP A 461 -26.27 11.61 13.05
N LEU A 462 -25.07 11.80 12.50
CA LEU A 462 -24.29 13.02 12.70
C LEU A 462 -24.99 14.19 12.03
N ASN A 463 -25.24 15.24 12.80
CA ASN A 463 -25.78 16.47 12.29
C ASN A 463 -24.70 17.25 11.53
N ARG A 464 -25.10 18.22 10.69
CA ARG A 464 -24.15 19.10 9.98
C ARG A 464 -23.24 19.90 10.91
N ALA A 465 -23.61 20.06 12.18
CA ALA A 465 -22.80 20.74 13.19
C ALA A 465 -21.68 19.87 13.78
N ASP A 466 -21.72 18.55 13.58
CA ASP A 466 -20.70 17.64 14.11
C ASP A 466 -19.40 17.73 13.30
N ALA A 467 -18.28 17.94 13.99
CA ALA A 467 -16.96 18.07 13.37
C ALA A 467 -16.53 16.81 12.58
N LEU A 468 -17.11 15.65 12.89
CA LEU A 468 -16.81 14.37 12.22
C LEU A 468 -17.62 14.13 10.95
N ALA A 469 -18.76 14.82 10.77
CA ALA A 469 -19.63 14.67 9.60
C ALA A 469 -18.90 14.87 8.26
N PRO A 470 -18.09 15.95 8.06
CA PRO A 470 -17.35 16.12 6.81
C PRO A 470 -16.31 15.02 6.59
N VAL A 471 -15.61 14.58 7.64
CA VAL A 471 -14.59 13.52 7.53
C VAL A 471 -15.23 12.19 7.12
N LEU A 472 -16.38 11.85 7.72
CA LEU A 472 -17.12 10.64 7.38
C LEU A 472 -17.66 10.68 5.95
N ALA A 473 -18.19 11.83 5.51
CA ALA A 473 -18.66 12.03 4.14
C ALA A 473 -17.52 11.86 3.12
N GLU A 474 -16.33 12.36 3.43
CA GLU A 474 -15.14 12.25 2.60
C GLU A 474 -14.59 10.81 2.51
N VAL A 475 -14.62 10.04 3.61
CA VAL A 475 -14.29 8.60 3.58
C VAL A 475 -15.30 7.84 2.73
N ARG A 476 -16.60 8.03 2.99
CA ARG A 476 -17.68 7.37 2.25
C ARG A 476 -17.59 7.67 0.75
N GLY A 477 -17.44 8.93 0.38
CA GLY A 477 -17.33 9.36 -1.02
C GLY A 477 -16.16 8.71 -1.75
N ARG A 478 -14.98 8.63 -1.12
CA ARG A 478 -13.80 7.96 -1.70
C ARG A 478 -13.99 6.45 -1.87
N LEU A 479 -14.53 5.77 -0.86
CA LEU A 479 -14.82 4.34 -0.91
C LEU A 479 -15.86 4.02 -1.99
N ASP A 480 -16.97 4.76 -2.03
CA ASP A 480 -18.02 4.59 -3.03
C ASP A 480 -17.51 4.83 -4.45
N ALA A 481 -16.69 5.89 -4.64
CA ALA A 481 -16.06 6.16 -5.93
C ALA A 481 -15.19 4.98 -6.37
N MET A 482 -14.38 4.39 -5.47
CA MET A 482 -13.58 3.19 -5.75
C MET A 482 -14.43 1.95 -6.07
N VAL A 483 -15.56 1.76 -5.38
CA VAL A 483 -16.49 0.67 -5.71
C VAL A 483 -17.09 0.86 -7.11
N ARG A 484 -17.49 2.10 -7.46
CA ARG A 484 -18.08 2.45 -8.77
C ARG A 484 -17.12 2.19 -9.94
N ILE A 485 -15.83 2.50 -9.82
CA ILE A 485 -14.81 2.16 -10.85
C ILE A 485 -14.44 0.67 -10.93
N GLY A 486 -15.10 -0.19 -10.13
CA GLY A 486 -14.82 -1.62 -10.13
C GLY A 486 -13.56 -2.00 -9.35
N LEU A 487 -13.07 -1.17 -8.44
CA LEU A 487 -11.96 -1.50 -7.54
C LEU A 487 -12.40 -2.09 -6.20
N GLY A 488 -13.70 -2.36 -6.02
CA GLY A 488 -14.25 -2.90 -4.77
C GLY A 488 -13.68 -4.25 -4.31
N TYR A 489 -13.01 -5.00 -5.19
CA TYR A 489 -12.34 -6.28 -4.87
C TYR A 489 -10.94 -6.10 -4.25
N LEU A 490 -10.39 -4.90 -4.29
CA LEU A 490 -9.10 -4.56 -3.69
C LEU A 490 -9.28 -4.25 -2.20
N THR A 491 -8.18 -4.28 -1.45
CA THR A 491 -8.14 -3.91 -0.03
C THR A 491 -7.37 -2.60 0.15
N LEU A 492 -7.69 -1.81 1.18
CA LEU A 492 -7.00 -0.53 1.44
C LEU A 492 -5.54 -0.72 1.86
N ASP A 493 -5.20 -1.89 2.43
CA ASP A 493 -3.85 -2.27 2.81
C ASP A 493 -2.99 -2.81 1.63
N ARG A 494 -3.59 -3.03 0.45
CA ARG A 494 -2.86 -3.55 -0.72
C ARG A 494 -1.73 -2.59 -1.10
N PRO A 495 -0.48 -3.06 -1.20
CA PRO A 495 0.65 -2.20 -1.58
C PRO A 495 0.48 -1.64 -3.01
N THR A 496 0.71 -0.34 -3.20
CA THR A 496 0.53 0.32 -4.51
C THR A 496 1.38 -0.29 -5.62
N ARG A 497 2.60 -0.76 -5.29
CA ARG A 497 3.50 -1.43 -6.24
C ARG A 497 2.99 -2.75 -6.83
N THR A 498 1.95 -3.36 -6.25
CA THR A 498 1.37 -4.62 -6.77
C THR A 498 0.17 -4.39 -7.67
N LEU A 499 -0.20 -3.13 -7.89
CA LEU A 499 -1.27 -2.74 -8.81
C LEU A 499 -0.76 -2.82 -10.25
N SER A 500 -1.63 -3.29 -11.14
CA SER A 500 -1.45 -3.13 -12.58
C SER A 500 -1.51 -1.64 -12.99
N GLY A 501 -1.06 -1.32 -14.20
CA GLY A 501 -1.14 0.06 -14.72
C GLY A 501 -2.57 0.59 -14.70
N GLY A 502 -3.52 -0.20 -15.22
CA GLY A 502 -4.95 0.14 -15.19
C GLY A 502 -5.55 0.26 -13.79
N GLU A 503 -5.20 -0.62 -12.84
CA GLU A 503 -5.61 -0.46 -11.43
C GLU A 503 -5.05 0.83 -10.83
N THR A 504 -3.77 1.16 -11.08
CA THR A 504 -3.12 2.37 -10.55
C THR A 504 -3.81 3.63 -11.06
N GLN A 505 -4.06 3.70 -12.37
CA GLN A 505 -4.77 4.83 -12.98
C GLN A 505 -6.17 5.00 -12.39
N ARG A 506 -6.91 3.89 -12.24
CA ARG A 506 -8.24 3.88 -11.64
C ARG A 506 -8.21 4.31 -10.16
N VAL A 507 -7.21 3.92 -9.36
CA VAL A 507 -7.10 4.38 -7.96
C VAL A 507 -6.87 5.89 -7.87
N ASN A 508 -6.15 6.49 -8.83
CA ASN A 508 -5.92 7.95 -8.85
C ASN A 508 -7.17 8.77 -9.19
N LEU A 509 -8.10 8.24 -10.00
CA LEU A 509 -9.32 8.94 -10.41
C LEU A 509 -10.20 9.39 -9.20
N PRO A 510 -10.54 8.52 -8.22
CA PRO A 510 -11.22 8.92 -6.99
C PRO A 510 -10.46 9.95 -6.17
N ALA A 511 -9.12 9.90 -6.14
CA ALA A 511 -8.33 10.90 -5.43
C ALA A 511 -8.51 12.30 -6.07
N CYS A 512 -8.57 12.37 -7.40
CA CYS A 512 -8.88 13.61 -8.11
C CYS A 512 -10.32 14.11 -7.88
N LEU A 513 -11.29 13.21 -7.73
CA LEU A 513 -12.67 13.60 -7.36
C LEU A 513 -12.75 14.12 -5.93
N GLY A 514 -11.98 13.52 -5.01
CA GLY A 514 -11.93 13.92 -3.60
C GLY A 514 -11.30 15.30 -3.38
N SER A 515 -10.38 15.75 -4.25
CA SER A 515 -9.75 17.07 -4.12
C SER A 515 -10.67 18.23 -4.49
N LYS A 516 -11.83 17.97 -5.13
CA LYS A 516 -12.85 18.96 -5.52
C LYS A 516 -12.26 20.19 -6.26
N LEU A 517 -11.21 19.97 -7.04
CA LEU A 517 -10.61 21.01 -7.85
C LEU A 517 -11.54 21.39 -9.01
N VAL A 518 -11.54 22.67 -9.37
CA VAL A 518 -12.35 23.25 -10.45
C VAL A 518 -11.45 24.04 -11.40
N ASN A 519 -11.88 24.24 -12.65
CA ASN A 519 -11.11 24.92 -13.69
C ASN A 519 -9.73 24.29 -13.97
N MET A 520 -9.59 22.97 -13.79
CA MET A 520 -8.38 22.22 -14.11
C MET A 520 -8.48 21.55 -15.48
N LEU A 521 -7.33 21.30 -16.10
CA LEU A 521 -7.18 20.44 -17.28
C LEU A 521 -6.70 19.04 -16.84
N TYR A 522 -7.57 18.04 -16.93
CA TYR A 522 -7.18 16.65 -16.68
C TYR A 522 -6.83 15.96 -18.00
N VAL A 523 -5.62 15.39 -18.09
CA VAL A 523 -5.16 14.65 -19.26
C VAL A 523 -5.00 13.16 -18.90
N LEU A 524 -5.78 12.27 -19.53
CA LEU A 524 -5.85 10.85 -19.20
C LEU A 524 -5.37 9.97 -20.36
N ASP A 525 -4.56 8.96 -20.07
CA ASP A 525 -3.98 8.04 -21.05
C ASP A 525 -4.68 6.67 -21.02
N GLU A 526 -5.61 6.43 -21.95
CA GLU A 526 -6.36 5.17 -22.08
C GLU A 526 -6.91 4.60 -20.75
N PRO A 527 -7.77 5.32 -20.01
CA PRO A 527 -8.30 4.90 -18.73
C PRO A 527 -9.12 3.59 -18.77
N SER A 528 -9.53 3.13 -19.96
CA SER A 528 -10.20 1.83 -20.15
C SER A 528 -9.24 0.64 -20.09
N VAL A 529 -7.92 0.84 -20.05
CA VAL A 529 -6.95 -0.26 -20.07
C VAL A 529 -7.11 -1.20 -18.87
N GLY A 530 -7.24 -2.50 -19.19
CA GLY A 530 -7.50 -3.53 -18.18
C GLY A 530 -8.84 -3.38 -17.47
N LEU A 531 -9.81 -2.68 -18.08
CA LEU A 531 -11.20 -2.63 -17.65
C LEU A 531 -12.04 -3.59 -18.49
N HIS A 532 -13.00 -4.26 -17.86
CA HIS A 532 -13.94 -5.12 -18.58
C HIS A 532 -15.00 -4.25 -19.26
N PRO A 533 -15.47 -4.54 -20.49
CA PRO A 533 -16.46 -3.71 -21.20
C PRO A 533 -17.74 -3.41 -20.41
N ARG A 534 -18.16 -4.34 -19.53
CA ARG A 534 -19.29 -4.13 -18.60
C ARG A 534 -19.13 -2.90 -17.70
N ASP A 535 -17.89 -2.55 -17.35
CA ASP A 535 -17.58 -1.50 -16.40
C ASP A 535 -17.26 -0.17 -17.09
N THR A 536 -17.23 -0.12 -18.43
CA THR A 536 -16.97 1.10 -19.23
C THR A 536 -17.93 2.24 -18.90
N ASN A 537 -19.24 1.97 -18.81
CA ASN A 537 -20.24 3.00 -18.50
C ASN A 537 -20.02 3.63 -17.13
N ARG A 538 -19.46 2.88 -16.17
CA ARG A 538 -19.15 3.39 -14.83
C ARG A 538 -17.97 4.36 -14.87
N LEU A 539 -16.95 4.05 -15.69
CA LEU A 539 -15.83 4.94 -15.94
C LEU A 539 -16.32 6.23 -16.62
N VAL A 540 -17.14 6.12 -17.67
CA VAL A 540 -17.74 7.28 -18.36
C VAL A 540 -18.46 8.20 -17.38
N GLY A 541 -19.34 7.68 -16.53
CA GLY A 541 -20.05 8.49 -15.55
C GLY A 541 -19.14 9.22 -14.55
N LEU A 542 -17.94 8.71 -14.29
CA LEU A 542 -16.97 9.40 -13.44
C LEU A 542 -16.18 10.47 -14.19
N LEU A 543 -15.88 10.26 -15.46
CA LEU A 543 -15.29 11.29 -16.32
C LEU A 543 -16.28 12.45 -16.49
N GLU A 544 -17.56 12.15 -16.68
CA GLU A 544 -18.65 13.14 -16.73
C GLU A 544 -18.76 13.89 -15.39
N ASN A 545 -18.75 13.20 -14.24
CA ASN A 545 -18.74 13.87 -12.93
C ASN A 545 -17.53 14.80 -12.76
N LEU A 546 -16.33 14.38 -13.17
CA LEU A 546 -15.14 15.21 -13.06
C LEU A 546 -15.23 16.45 -13.95
N ARG A 547 -15.80 16.31 -15.16
CA ARG A 547 -16.12 17.43 -16.06
C ARG A 547 -17.14 18.37 -15.42
N ASP A 548 -18.24 17.83 -14.88
CA ASP A 548 -19.38 18.58 -14.37
C ASP A 548 -19.05 19.39 -13.09
N LEU A 549 -17.96 19.04 -12.39
CA LEU A 549 -17.36 19.89 -11.36
C LEU A 549 -16.78 21.21 -11.90
N GLY A 550 -16.75 21.41 -13.23
CA GLY A 550 -16.19 22.59 -13.88
C GLY A 550 -14.77 22.39 -14.41
N ASN A 551 -14.38 21.14 -14.72
CA ASN A 551 -13.07 20.82 -15.27
C ASN A 551 -13.14 20.49 -16.76
N THR A 552 -11.98 20.59 -17.43
CA THR A 552 -11.82 20.16 -18.82
C THR A 552 -11.06 18.84 -18.83
N LEU A 553 -11.57 17.84 -19.54
CA LEU A 553 -10.92 16.53 -19.64
C LEU A 553 -10.44 16.32 -21.08
N VAL A 554 -9.20 15.89 -21.24
CA VAL A 554 -8.63 15.40 -22.49
C VAL A 554 -8.24 13.94 -22.28
N VAL A 555 -8.94 13.04 -22.95
CA VAL A 555 -8.77 11.59 -22.80
C VAL A 555 -8.24 11.00 -24.09
N VAL A 556 -7.06 10.38 -24.06
CA VAL A 556 -6.55 9.60 -25.19
C VAL A 556 -7.20 8.23 -25.15
N GLU A 557 -8.04 7.90 -26.13
CA GLU A 557 -8.82 6.65 -26.11
C GLU A 557 -9.10 6.05 -27.49
N HIS A 558 -9.33 4.74 -27.44
CA HIS A 558 -9.72 3.90 -28.57
C HIS A 558 -11.02 3.13 -28.31
N GLU A 559 -11.50 3.14 -27.06
CA GLU A 559 -12.72 2.45 -26.67
C GLU A 559 -13.97 3.18 -27.21
N THR A 560 -14.84 2.42 -27.88
CA THR A 560 -15.99 2.95 -28.61
C THR A 560 -17.06 3.57 -27.70
N GLY A 561 -17.30 3.01 -26.52
CA GLY A 561 -18.20 3.57 -25.51
C GLY A 561 -17.74 4.96 -25.08
N ILE A 562 -16.47 5.13 -24.72
CA ILE A 562 -15.93 6.43 -24.30
C ILE A 562 -16.01 7.44 -25.44
N ILE A 563 -15.60 7.08 -26.66
CA ILE A 563 -15.63 7.99 -27.81
C ILE A 563 -17.06 8.48 -28.11
N ARG A 564 -18.07 7.61 -27.95
CA ARG A 564 -19.48 7.95 -28.18
C ARG A 564 -20.05 8.92 -27.14
N HIS A 565 -19.55 8.88 -25.91
CA HIS A 565 -19.95 9.76 -24.82
C HIS A 565 -19.16 11.09 -24.79
N ALA A 566 -18.16 11.26 -25.65
CA ALA A 566 -17.37 12.48 -25.72
C ALA A 566 -18.21 13.66 -26.19
N ASP A 567 -18.08 14.79 -25.49
CA ASP A 567 -18.66 16.06 -25.93
C ASP A 567 -17.98 16.53 -27.22
N HIS A 568 -16.68 16.29 -27.33
CA HIS A 568 -15.83 16.70 -28.44
C HIS A 568 -14.79 15.65 -28.76
N VAL A 569 -14.50 15.40 -30.04
CA VAL A 569 -13.51 14.42 -30.48
C VAL A 569 -12.51 15.06 -31.43
N VAL A 570 -11.24 14.74 -31.23
CA VAL A 570 -10.14 15.04 -32.14
C VAL A 570 -9.57 13.71 -32.64
N ASP A 571 -9.68 13.45 -33.95
CA ASP A 571 -9.12 12.27 -34.59
C ASP A 571 -7.81 12.62 -35.27
N LEU A 572 -6.71 12.00 -34.82
CA LEU A 572 -5.36 12.20 -35.35
C LEU A 572 -4.98 11.09 -36.33
N GLY A 573 -4.52 11.46 -37.52
CA GLY A 573 -4.24 10.54 -38.63
C GLY A 573 -4.10 11.31 -39.95
N PRO A 574 -4.12 10.65 -41.11
CA PRO A 574 -4.64 9.30 -41.35
C PRO A 574 -3.64 8.16 -41.10
N GLU A 575 -2.33 8.44 -41.09
CA GLU A 575 -1.28 7.41 -40.94
C GLU A 575 -0.53 7.49 -39.59
N ARG A 576 0.66 6.86 -39.52
CA ARG A 576 1.49 6.71 -38.32
C ARG A 576 2.88 7.30 -38.56
N GLY A 577 3.57 7.69 -37.49
CA GLY A 577 4.93 8.19 -37.58
C GLY A 577 5.00 9.49 -38.38
N GLU A 578 5.97 9.59 -39.29
CA GLU A 578 6.21 10.80 -40.10
C GLU A 578 5.03 11.20 -41.00
N ARG A 579 4.16 10.25 -41.37
CA ARG A 579 2.96 10.47 -42.20
C ARG A 579 1.68 10.65 -41.37
N GLY A 580 1.80 10.62 -40.05
CA GLY A 580 0.72 11.02 -39.13
C GLY A 580 0.81 12.50 -38.76
N GLY A 581 0.23 12.86 -37.61
CA GLY A 581 0.39 14.20 -37.02
C GLY A 581 -0.53 15.28 -37.59
N GLU A 582 -1.53 14.90 -38.37
CA GLU A 582 -2.58 15.78 -38.90
C GLU A 582 -3.92 15.53 -38.18
N ILE A 583 -4.80 16.53 -38.24
CA ILE A 583 -6.16 16.47 -37.68
C ILE A 583 -7.12 16.04 -38.79
N VAL A 584 -7.68 14.84 -38.67
CA VAL A 584 -8.66 14.30 -39.63
C VAL A 584 -10.08 14.74 -39.27
N TYR A 585 -10.34 14.91 -37.98
CA TYR A 585 -11.63 15.35 -37.47
C TYR A 585 -11.45 16.17 -36.20
N ASN A 586 -12.22 17.25 -36.08
CA ASN A 586 -12.30 18.10 -34.90
C ASN A 586 -13.75 18.60 -34.74
N GLY A 587 -14.48 18.08 -33.75
CA GLY A 587 -15.88 18.48 -33.56
C GLY A 587 -16.65 17.59 -32.59
N PRO A 588 -17.99 17.77 -32.49
CA PRO A 588 -18.82 17.00 -31.57
C PRO A 588 -18.72 15.49 -31.79
N GLY A 589 -18.64 14.70 -30.71
CA GLY A 589 -18.51 13.24 -30.82
C GLY A 589 -19.65 12.57 -31.59
N SER A 590 -20.88 13.08 -31.43
CA SER A 590 -22.08 12.62 -32.14
C SER A 590 -22.01 12.72 -33.67
N ARG A 591 -21.13 13.57 -34.21
CA ARG A 591 -20.94 13.75 -35.66
C ARG A 591 -19.76 12.97 -36.24
N LEU A 592 -18.90 12.38 -35.41
CA LEU A 592 -17.70 11.64 -35.86
C LEU A 592 -18.06 10.49 -36.82
N ALA A 593 -19.12 9.74 -36.54
CA ALA A 593 -19.56 8.60 -37.37
C ALA A 593 -19.92 9.00 -38.82
N LYS A 594 -20.19 10.29 -39.08
CA LYS A 594 -20.47 10.83 -40.42
C LYS A 594 -19.20 11.25 -41.18
N CYS A 595 -18.06 11.41 -40.51
CA CYS A 595 -16.80 11.78 -41.15
C CYS A 595 -16.26 10.63 -42.02
N ARG A 596 -16.24 10.79 -43.35
CA ARG A 596 -15.75 9.74 -44.26
C ARG A 596 -14.22 9.62 -44.29
N ALA A 597 -13.50 10.71 -44.06
CA ALA A 597 -12.03 10.73 -44.03
C ALA A 597 -11.44 10.00 -42.81
N SER A 598 -12.19 9.93 -41.71
CA SER A 598 -11.76 9.29 -40.47
C SER A 598 -11.81 7.76 -40.56
N LEU A 599 -10.66 7.11 -40.34
CA LEU A 599 -10.59 5.65 -40.18
C LEU A 599 -11.36 5.18 -38.94
N THR A 600 -11.26 5.95 -37.84
CA THR A 600 -12.00 5.70 -36.60
C THR A 600 -13.50 5.68 -36.87
N SER A 601 -14.00 6.65 -37.62
CA SER A 601 -15.40 6.72 -38.08
C SER A 601 -15.80 5.52 -38.92
N ALA A 602 -14.92 5.02 -39.79
CA ALA A 602 -15.21 3.84 -40.61
C ALA A 602 -15.52 2.60 -39.76
N TYR A 603 -14.80 2.40 -38.64
CA TYR A 603 -15.11 1.33 -37.69
C TYR A 603 -16.34 1.63 -36.82
N LEU A 604 -16.47 2.86 -36.31
CA LEU A 604 -17.60 3.25 -35.45
C LEU A 604 -18.96 3.18 -36.16
N SER A 605 -18.99 3.52 -37.45
CA SER A 605 -20.18 3.43 -38.31
C SER A 605 -20.41 2.02 -38.88
N GLY A 606 -19.46 1.10 -38.71
CA GLY A 606 -19.53 -0.25 -39.27
C GLY A 606 -19.23 -0.36 -40.77
N ARG A 607 -18.78 0.72 -41.43
CA ARG A 607 -18.30 0.68 -42.83
C ARG A 607 -17.09 -0.25 -42.98
N LYS A 608 -16.22 -0.29 -41.97
CA LYS A 608 -15.18 -1.30 -41.80
C LYS A 608 -15.50 -2.15 -40.59
N LYS A 609 -15.28 -3.45 -40.71
CA LYS A 609 -15.42 -4.44 -39.63
C LYS A 609 -14.17 -5.31 -39.59
N LEU A 610 -13.84 -5.82 -38.42
CA LEU A 610 -12.85 -6.87 -38.29
C LEU A 610 -13.54 -8.20 -38.60
N GLU A 611 -13.14 -8.86 -39.69
CA GLU A 611 -13.59 -10.21 -39.96
C GLU A 611 -12.86 -11.18 -39.02
N PRO A 612 -13.59 -12.03 -38.27
CA PRO A 612 -12.95 -12.99 -37.40
C PRO A 612 -12.20 -14.02 -38.27
N PRO A 613 -10.92 -14.33 -37.96
CA PRO A 613 -10.23 -15.41 -38.66
C PRO A 613 -10.96 -16.73 -38.44
N PRO A 614 -10.86 -17.70 -39.37
CA PRO A 614 -11.51 -18.99 -39.23
C PRO A 614 -11.09 -19.68 -37.93
N ALA A 615 -12.06 -19.95 -37.06
CA ALA A 615 -11.82 -20.58 -35.77
C ALA A 615 -11.43 -22.05 -35.97
N ARG A 616 -10.25 -22.43 -35.50
CA ARG A 616 -9.86 -23.85 -35.44
C ARG A 616 -10.63 -24.53 -34.31
N ALA A 617 -11.53 -25.45 -34.66
CA ALA A 617 -12.33 -26.19 -33.69
C ALA A 617 -11.44 -26.85 -32.60
N VAL A 618 -11.96 -26.86 -31.37
CA VAL A 618 -11.37 -27.59 -30.24
C VAL A 618 -12.17 -28.87 -30.05
N THR A 619 -11.55 -29.99 -30.34
CA THR A 619 -12.14 -31.33 -30.26
C THR A 619 -11.67 -32.07 -29.01
N ALA A 620 -12.21 -33.27 -28.76
CA ALA A 620 -11.69 -34.16 -27.73
C ALA A 620 -10.24 -34.61 -28.00
N SER A 621 -9.84 -34.72 -29.27
CA SER A 621 -8.48 -35.09 -29.69
C SER A 621 -7.47 -33.94 -29.66
N THR A 622 -7.92 -32.70 -29.44
CA THR A 622 -7.01 -31.54 -29.40
C THR A 622 -6.09 -31.66 -28.18
N PRO A 623 -4.75 -31.64 -28.34
CA PRO A 623 -3.82 -31.71 -27.22
C PRO A 623 -4.07 -30.59 -26.22
N ARG A 624 -4.04 -30.89 -24.92
CA ARG A 624 -4.36 -29.92 -23.85
C ARG A 624 -3.27 -29.88 -22.81
N LEU A 625 -3.01 -28.68 -22.32
CA LEU A 625 -2.25 -28.42 -21.11
C LEU A 625 -3.22 -28.30 -19.95
N ARG A 626 -3.12 -29.20 -18.97
CA ARG A 626 -4.01 -29.23 -17.81
C ARG A 626 -3.28 -28.75 -16.58
N LEU A 627 -3.80 -27.69 -15.97
CA LEU A 627 -3.43 -27.22 -14.64
C LEU A 627 -4.50 -27.70 -13.66
N ALA A 628 -4.12 -28.36 -12.57
CA ALA A 628 -5.04 -28.85 -11.56
C ALA A 628 -4.52 -28.57 -10.14
N LYS A 629 -5.44 -28.53 -9.17
CA LYS A 629 -5.13 -28.29 -7.75
C LYS A 629 -4.39 -26.97 -7.49
N PHE A 630 -4.69 -25.94 -8.27
CA PHE A 630 -4.04 -24.65 -8.13
C PHE A 630 -4.79 -23.76 -7.14
N SER A 631 -4.11 -23.41 -6.04
CA SER A 631 -4.64 -22.50 -5.02
C SER A 631 -3.70 -21.32 -4.80
N ARG A 632 -4.16 -20.12 -5.13
CA ARG A 632 -3.43 -18.87 -4.87
C ARG A 632 -4.35 -17.65 -4.99
N ASN A 633 -4.17 -16.67 -4.10
CA ASN A 633 -5.02 -15.48 -4.01
C ASN A 633 -6.51 -15.88 -3.93
N ASN A 634 -7.33 -15.45 -4.88
CA ASN A 634 -8.76 -15.74 -4.97
C ASN A 634 -9.08 -17.05 -5.73
N LEU A 635 -8.07 -17.78 -6.23
CA LEU A 635 -8.26 -19.08 -6.88
C LEU A 635 -8.04 -20.19 -5.84
N SER A 636 -9.00 -21.11 -5.72
CA SER A 636 -8.99 -22.20 -4.74
C SER A 636 -9.32 -23.52 -5.42
N ASP A 637 -8.43 -24.51 -5.28
CA ASP A 637 -8.48 -25.82 -5.95
C ASP A 637 -8.84 -25.73 -7.45
N PHE A 638 -8.30 -24.69 -8.11
CA PHE A 638 -8.67 -24.35 -9.47
C PHE A 638 -8.06 -25.35 -10.46
N ALA A 639 -8.87 -25.76 -11.44
CA ALA A 639 -8.45 -26.63 -12.52
C ALA A 639 -8.90 -26.07 -13.87
N VAL A 640 -8.01 -26.11 -14.87
CA VAL A 640 -8.30 -25.67 -16.23
C VAL A 640 -7.52 -26.47 -17.26
N ASP A 641 -8.19 -26.78 -18.37
CA ASP A 641 -7.60 -27.35 -19.57
C ASP A 641 -7.43 -26.27 -20.63
N ILE A 642 -6.20 -26.10 -21.13
CA ILE A 642 -5.83 -25.12 -22.15
C ILE A 642 -5.50 -25.86 -23.44
N PRO A 643 -6.26 -25.68 -24.53
CA PRO A 643 -5.98 -26.34 -25.80
C PRO A 643 -4.71 -25.79 -26.45
N LEU A 644 -3.81 -26.68 -26.87
CA LEU A 644 -2.56 -26.33 -27.54
C LEU A 644 -2.77 -26.11 -29.05
N GLY A 645 -1.86 -25.35 -29.67
CA GLY A 645 -1.93 -25.04 -31.10
C GLY A 645 -3.15 -24.17 -31.46
N ARG A 646 -3.62 -23.34 -30.52
CA ARG A 646 -4.75 -22.42 -30.64
C ARG A 646 -4.38 -21.06 -30.06
N LEU A 647 -5.04 -20.00 -30.55
CA LEU A 647 -5.04 -18.71 -29.88
C LEU A 647 -6.06 -18.77 -28.73
N VAL A 648 -5.58 -18.85 -27.50
CA VAL A 648 -6.42 -18.96 -26.30
C VAL A 648 -6.50 -17.62 -25.59
N CYS A 649 -7.71 -17.07 -25.49
CA CYS A 649 -7.97 -15.82 -24.79
C CYS A 649 -8.53 -16.11 -23.39
N VAL A 650 -7.78 -15.75 -22.34
CA VAL A 650 -8.28 -15.80 -20.95
C VAL A 650 -9.03 -14.51 -20.64
N THR A 651 -10.35 -14.60 -20.58
CA THR A 651 -11.25 -13.47 -20.32
C THR A 651 -11.83 -13.51 -18.90
N GLY A 652 -12.47 -12.41 -18.49
CA GLY A 652 -13.10 -12.25 -17.19
C GLY A 652 -12.96 -10.82 -16.64
N VAL A 653 -13.75 -10.50 -15.62
CA VAL A 653 -13.74 -9.18 -14.97
C VAL A 653 -12.43 -8.90 -14.22
N SER A 654 -12.12 -7.63 -13.96
CA SER A 654 -10.95 -7.25 -13.14
C SER A 654 -11.06 -7.88 -11.74
N GLY A 655 -9.95 -8.42 -11.24
CA GLY A 655 -9.93 -9.19 -9.99
C GLY A 655 -10.32 -10.67 -10.09
N SER A 656 -10.76 -11.18 -11.25
CA SER A 656 -11.17 -12.60 -11.38
C SER A 656 -10.04 -13.64 -11.28
N GLY A 657 -8.79 -13.22 -11.06
CA GLY A 657 -7.65 -14.14 -10.94
C GLY A 657 -6.90 -14.45 -12.25
N LYS A 658 -7.18 -13.77 -13.38
CA LYS A 658 -6.50 -14.00 -14.68
C LYS A 658 -4.97 -13.93 -14.58
N THR A 659 -4.46 -12.87 -13.96
CA THR A 659 -3.01 -12.69 -13.78
C THR A 659 -2.42 -13.76 -12.86
N THR A 660 -3.14 -14.14 -11.81
CA THR A 660 -2.71 -15.22 -10.90
C THR A 660 -2.67 -16.56 -11.61
N LEU A 661 -3.66 -16.88 -12.43
CA LEU A 661 -3.68 -18.09 -13.25
C LEU A 661 -2.45 -18.17 -14.17
N ILE A 662 -2.16 -17.09 -14.92
CA ILE A 662 -1.10 -17.11 -15.92
C ILE A 662 0.30 -16.94 -15.30
N ARG A 663 0.51 -15.89 -14.50
CA ARG A 663 1.85 -15.53 -13.96
C ARG A 663 2.25 -16.32 -12.74
N ASP A 664 1.30 -16.66 -11.87
CA ASP A 664 1.60 -17.31 -10.59
C ASP A 664 1.31 -18.82 -10.60
N GLY A 665 0.51 -19.30 -11.56
CA GLY A 665 0.15 -20.71 -11.71
C GLY A 665 0.82 -21.37 -12.91
N LEU A 666 0.41 -20.98 -14.12
CA LEU A 666 0.79 -21.65 -15.36
C LEU A 666 2.26 -21.46 -15.72
N LEU A 667 2.76 -20.23 -15.72
CA LEU A 667 4.14 -19.92 -16.09
C LEU A 667 5.15 -20.60 -15.16
N PRO A 668 5.05 -20.50 -13.82
CA PRO A 668 6.01 -21.16 -12.92
C PRO A 668 5.95 -22.68 -13.03
N ALA A 669 4.75 -23.26 -13.20
CA ALA A 669 4.59 -24.70 -13.38
C ALA A 669 5.21 -25.20 -14.71
N LEU A 670 5.12 -24.40 -15.79
CA LEU A 670 5.79 -24.72 -17.06
C LEU A 670 7.32 -24.57 -16.95
N CYS A 671 7.80 -23.51 -16.30
CA CYS A 671 9.23 -23.31 -16.07
C CYS A 671 9.85 -24.45 -15.26
N ASP A 672 9.15 -24.94 -14.23
CA ASP A 672 9.58 -26.13 -13.46
C ASP A 672 9.77 -27.36 -14.36
N LYS A 673 8.82 -27.64 -15.26
CA LYS A 673 8.87 -28.83 -16.12
C LYS A 673 9.83 -28.72 -17.30
N LEU A 674 10.08 -27.52 -17.79
CA LEU A 674 10.91 -27.26 -18.97
C LEU A 674 12.36 -26.86 -18.62
N GLY A 675 12.81 -27.08 -17.37
CA GLY A 675 14.20 -26.85 -16.95
C GLY A 675 14.57 -25.38 -16.70
N GLY A 676 13.58 -24.51 -16.52
CA GLY A 676 13.77 -23.12 -16.10
C GLY A 676 14.06 -22.97 -14.60
N THR A 677 14.27 -21.74 -14.13
CA THR A 677 14.42 -21.49 -12.69
C THR A 677 13.06 -21.71 -12.01
N PRO A 678 12.92 -22.68 -11.09
CA PRO A 678 11.62 -22.98 -10.49
C PRO A 678 11.24 -21.86 -9.52
N ALA A 679 10.04 -21.29 -9.71
CA ALA A 679 9.35 -20.53 -8.70
C ALA A 679 8.16 -21.38 -8.23
N ASP A 680 8.10 -21.71 -6.94
CA ASP A 680 6.99 -22.42 -6.28
C ASP A 680 6.47 -23.69 -7.01
N ALA A 681 7.35 -24.68 -7.23
CA ALA A 681 7.03 -25.97 -7.88
C ALA A 681 5.94 -26.85 -7.18
N ARG A 682 5.32 -26.38 -6.10
CA ARG A 682 4.30 -27.12 -5.32
C ARG A 682 2.87 -26.57 -5.43
N LEU A 683 2.64 -25.49 -6.16
CA LEU A 683 1.32 -24.83 -6.16
C LEU A 683 0.28 -25.50 -7.07
N ALA A 684 0.67 -26.31 -8.05
CA ALA A 684 -0.26 -26.92 -9.00
C ALA A 684 0.30 -28.22 -9.62
N ARG A 685 -0.58 -29.11 -10.03
CA ARG A 685 -0.26 -30.27 -10.88
C ARG A 685 -0.43 -29.89 -12.34
N LEU A 686 0.65 -29.99 -13.13
CA LEU A 686 0.65 -29.70 -14.55
C LEU A 686 0.84 -30.98 -15.38
N THR A 687 -0.06 -31.25 -16.33
CA THR A 687 0.01 -32.38 -17.27
C THR A 687 -0.20 -31.91 -18.70
N GLY A 688 0.28 -32.67 -19.70
CA GLY A 688 0.16 -32.30 -21.12
C GLY A 688 1.21 -31.30 -21.60
N TRP A 689 2.26 -31.05 -20.81
CA TRP A 689 3.36 -30.12 -21.13
C TRP A 689 4.45 -30.74 -22.03
N ARG A 690 4.51 -32.07 -22.17
CA ARG A 690 5.61 -32.79 -22.86
C ARG A 690 5.78 -32.44 -24.33
N SER A 691 4.73 -31.92 -24.97
CA SER A 691 4.77 -31.46 -26.38
C SER A 691 5.38 -30.06 -26.54
N LEU A 692 5.67 -29.36 -25.44
CA LEU A 692 6.23 -28.01 -25.44
C LEU A 692 7.74 -28.06 -25.30
N LYS A 693 8.45 -27.27 -26.12
CA LYS A 693 9.92 -27.13 -26.04
C LYS A 693 10.33 -26.02 -25.07
N SER A 694 9.60 -24.92 -25.06
CA SER A 694 9.87 -23.74 -24.23
C SER A 694 8.59 -22.95 -23.96
N VAL A 695 8.65 -22.07 -22.97
CA VAL A 695 7.59 -21.09 -22.66
C VAL A 695 8.22 -19.71 -22.63
N MET A 696 7.53 -18.72 -23.21
CA MET A 696 7.94 -17.32 -23.21
C MET A 696 6.79 -16.45 -22.71
N MET A 697 7.05 -15.65 -21.69
CA MET A 697 6.13 -14.60 -21.24
C MET A 697 6.59 -13.27 -21.84
N VAL A 698 5.76 -12.70 -22.70
CA VAL A 698 5.91 -11.32 -23.16
C VAL A 698 5.11 -10.44 -22.20
N ASP A 699 5.78 -9.55 -21.46
CA ASP A 699 5.14 -8.65 -20.50
C ASP A 699 5.15 -7.20 -20.96
N GLN A 700 4.53 -6.33 -20.15
CA GLN A 700 4.47 -4.87 -20.37
C GLN A 700 5.50 -4.13 -19.50
N SER A 701 6.52 -4.83 -18.99
CA SER A 701 7.57 -4.16 -18.22
C SER A 701 8.40 -3.28 -19.13
N SER A 702 8.96 -2.19 -18.59
CA SER A 702 9.82 -1.29 -19.37
C SER A 702 11.03 -2.06 -19.93
N LEU A 703 11.27 -1.97 -21.24
CA LEU A 703 12.39 -2.63 -21.93
C LEU A 703 13.75 -2.32 -21.27
N GLY A 704 13.90 -1.13 -20.68
CA GLY A 704 15.00 -0.81 -19.79
C GLY A 704 14.66 0.33 -18.85
N ARG A 705 15.48 0.47 -17.81
CA ARG A 705 15.31 1.48 -16.75
C ARG A 705 16.16 2.73 -16.95
N THR A 706 17.04 2.71 -17.96
CA THR A 706 17.96 3.79 -18.27
C THR A 706 17.77 4.25 -19.72
N PRO A 707 18.09 5.51 -20.04
CA PRO A 707 18.06 6.01 -21.43
C PRO A 707 18.95 5.23 -22.40
N ARG A 708 19.92 4.46 -21.88
CA ARG A 708 20.82 3.60 -22.67
C ARG A 708 20.12 2.38 -23.26
N SER A 709 18.95 1.99 -22.76
CA SER A 709 18.15 0.92 -23.33
C SER A 709 17.22 1.48 -24.39
N ASN A 710 17.47 1.13 -25.65
CA ASN A 710 16.65 1.50 -26.80
C ASN A 710 16.35 0.26 -27.65
N PRO A 711 15.43 0.34 -28.64
CA PRO A 711 15.07 -0.82 -29.46
C PRO A 711 16.26 -1.51 -30.12
N ALA A 712 17.22 -0.75 -30.66
CA ALA A 712 18.38 -1.30 -31.34
C ALA A 712 19.30 -2.11 -30.40
N VAL A 713 19.51 -1.61 -29.17
CA VAL A 713 20.27 -2.35 -28.13
C VAL A 713 19.49 -3.59 -27.70
N TYR A 714 18.19 -3.46 -27.46
CA TYR A 714 17.36 -4.54 -26.92
C TYR A 714 17.27 -5.74 -27.88
N ILE A 715 17.12 -5.49 -29.19
CA ILE A 715 17.08 -6.55 -30.20
C ILE A 715 18.47 -7.05 -30.63
N GLY A 716 19.55 -6.44 -30.12
CA GLY A 716 20.93 -6.77 -30.49
C GLY A 716 21.43 -6.13 -31.80
N ALA A 717 20.56 -5.47 -32.57
CA ALA A 717 20.93 -4.85 -33.85
C ALA A 717 22.03 -3.78 -33.71
N PHE A 718 22.12 -3.12 -32.55
CA PHE A 718 23.13 -2.09 -32.32
C PHE A 718 24.56 -2.63 -32.43
N ASP A 719 24.82 -3.89 -32.07
CA ASP A 719 26.16 -4.47 -32.18
C ASP A 719 26.60 -4.62 -33.63
N ASP A 720 25.70 -5.06 -34.50
CA ASP A 720 25.99 -5.23 -35.92
C ASP A 720 26.08 -3.88 -36.63
N ILE A 721 25.24 -2.91 -36.27
CA ILE A 721 25.36 -1.52 -36.74
C ILE A 721 26.76 -0.97 -36.40
N ARG A 722 27.24 -1.15 -35.16
CA ARG A 722 28.58 -0.66 -34.76
C ARG A 722 29.71 -1.32 -35.54
N LYS A 723 29.62 -2.63 -35.82
CA LYS A 723 30.61 -3.33 -36.66
C LYS A 723 30.63 -2.78 -38.08
N LEU A 724 29.46 -2.47 -38.64
CA LEU A 724 29.36 -1.87 -39.98
C LEU A 724 30.02 -0.48 -40.02
N PHE A 725 29.78 0.36 -39.01
CA PHE A 725 30.45 1.66 -38.90
C PHE A 725 31.96 1.53 -38.79
N ALA A 726 32.47 0.62 -37.94
CA ALA A 726 33.90 0.36 -37.81
C ALA A 726 34.54 -0.25 -39.09
N ALA A 727 33.74 -0.90 -39.94
CA ALA A 727 34.19 -1.43 -41.22
C ALA A 727 34.21 -0.39 -42.35
N SER A 728 33.67 0.82 -42.13
CA SER A 728 33.66 1.89 -43.14
C SER A 728 35.08 2.36 -43.49
N PRO A 729 35.31 2.83 -44.74
CA PRO A 729 36.63 3.31 -45.16
C PRO A 729 37.17 4.44 -44.28
N GLU A 730 36.31 5.39 -43.87
CA GLU A 730 36.72 6.50 -43.00
C GLU A 730 37.11 5.98 -41.61
N ALA A 731 36.30 5.11 -40.99
CA ALA A 731 36.61 4.57 -39.68
C ALA A 731 37.93 3.78 -39.67
N ARG A 732 38.22 3.03 -40.74
CA ARG A 732 39.50 2.32 -40.91
C ARG A 732 40.67 3.28 -41.07
N ALA A 733 40.51 4.37 -41.82
CA ALA A 733 41.54 5.38 -42.00
C ALA A 733 41.91 6.09 -40.68
N PHE A 734 40.95 6.27 -39.78
CA PHE A 734 41.14 6.82 -38.43
C PHE A 734 41.38 5.76 -37.34
N GLU A 735 41.57 4.49 -37.71
CA GLU A 735 41.79 3.36 -36.79
C GLU A 735 40.70 3.24 -35.69
N LEU A 736 39.47 3.62 -36.00
CA LEU A 736 38.36 3.64 -35.03
C LEU A 736 37.81 2.23 -34.80
N PRO A 737 37.93 1.67 -33.57
CA PRO A 737 37.39 0.34 -33.27
C PRO A 737 35.86 0.37 -33.12
N THR A 738 35.23 -0.81 -33.10
CA THR A 738 33.79 -0.98 -32.81
C THR A 738 33.35 -0.31 -31.49
N GLY A 739 34.29 -0.16 -30.55
CA GLY A 739 34.09 0.56 -29.29
C GLY A 739 33.84 2.06 -29.46
N ALA A 740 34.41 2.70 -30.49
CA ALA A 740 34.23 4.13 -30.76
C ALA A 740 32.80 4.50 -31.19
N PHE A 741 32.06 3.54 -31.76
CA PHE A 741 30.66 3.74 -32.15
C PHE A 741 29.66 3.32 -31.07
N SER A 742 30.12 3.13 -29.83
CA SER A 742 29.30 2.72 -28.71
C SER A 742 29.15 3.85 -27.70
N PHE A 743 27.91 4.29 -27.49
CA PHE A 743 27.57 5.21 -26.39
C PHE A 743 27.70 4.57 -24.99
N ASN A 744 28.05 3.27 -24.89
CA ASN A 744 28.38 2.61 -23.63
C ASN A 744 29.90 2.50 -23.38
N SER A 745 30.73 2.80 -24.37
CA SER A 745 32.19 2.73 -24.29
C SER A 745 32.77 4.10 -23.98
N ALA A 746 33.81 4.16 -23.15
CA ALA A 746 34.54 5.40 -22.89
C ALA A 746 35.12 6.04 -24.17
N GLN A 747 35.38 5.25 -25.21
CA GLN A 747 35.93 5.71 -26.49
C GLN A 747 34.91 6.43 -27.38
N GLY A 748 33.61 6.16 -27.20
CA GLY A 748 32.54 6.62 -28.09
C GLY A 748 31.41 7.39 -27.41
N GLN A 749 31.37 7.37 -26.08
CA GLN A 749 30.36 8.10 -25.32
C GLN A 749 30.72 9.59 -25.21
N CYS A 750 29.71 10.46 -25.27
CA CYS A 750 29.87 11.87 -24.91
C CYS A 750 30.51 12.00 -23.50
N GLY A 751 31.50 12.88 -23.35
CA GLY A 751 32.23 13.07 -22.09
C GLY A 751 31.35 13.60 -20.96
N TYR A 752 30.37 14.44 -21.30
CA TYR A 752 29.44 15.05 -20.36
C TYR A 752 28.35 14.08 -19.89
N CYS A 753 27.44 13.67 -20.77
CA CYS A 753 26.33 12.77 -20.39
C CYS A 753 26.76 11.29 -20.26
N ARG A 754 28.01 10.95 -20.58
CA ARG A 754 28.50 9.57 -20.63
C ARG A 754 27.58 8.69 -21.48
N GLY A 755 27.18 9.21 -22.65
CA GLY A 755 26.39 8.49 -23.64
C GLY A 755 24.94 8.18 -23.25
N THR A 756 24.37 8.83 -22.23
CA THR A 756 22.92 8.75 -21.98
C THR A 756 22.10 9.63 -22.92
N GLY A 757 22.72 10.66 -23.53
CA GLY A 757 22.06 11.68 -24.35
C GLY A 757 21.20 12.67 -23.56
N PHE A 758 20.97 12.39 -22.27
CA PHE A 758 20.14 13.18 -21.37
C PHE A 758 20.73 13.21 -19.97
N GLU A 759 20.58 14.34 -19.30
CA GLU A 759 20.83 14.49 -17.88
C GLU A 759 19.55 14.29 -17.09
N LYS A 760 19.66 13.57 -15.97
CA LYS A 760 18.55 13.39 -15.04
C LYS A 760 18.68 14.37 -13.89
N ILE A 761 17.79 15.36 -13.84
CA ILE A 761 17.70 16.31 -12.73
C ILE A 761 16.69 15.78 -11.71
N ALA A 762 17.18 15.56 -10.49
CA ALA A 762 16.33 15.16 -9.37
C ALA A 762 15.57 16.37 -8.84
N MET A 763 14.24 16.30 -8.88
CA MET A 763 13.36 17.36 -8.39
C MET A 763 12.81 16.98 -7.02
N GLN A 764 12.72 17.93 -6.09
CA GLN A 764 12.26 17.61 -4.72
C GLN A 764 10.75 17.39 -4.63
N PHE A 765 9.96 18.18 -5.37
CA PHE A 765 8.49 18.18 -5.29
C PHE A 765 7.78 17.73 -6.57
N LEU A 766 8.54 17.60 -7.66
CA LEU A 766 8.03 17.23 -8.98
C LEU A 766 8.72 15.95 -9.45
N SER A 767 8.20 15.34 -10.51
CA SER A 767 8.85 14.15 -11.08
C SER A 767 10.22 14.54 -11.63
N ASP A 768 11.21 13.64 -11.48
CA ASP A 768 12.55 13.83 -12.05
C ASP A 768 12.44 14.14 -13.54
N VAL A 769 13.20 15.15 -13.97
CA VAL A 769 13.18 15.62 -15.36
C VAL A 769 14.42 15.12 -16.08
N PHE A 770 14.24 14.74 -17.35
CA PHE A 770 15.34 14.43 -18.25
C PHE A 770 15.52 15.63 -19.20
N ILE A 771 16.69 16.23 -19.18
CA ILE A 771 17.06 17.35 -20.05
C ILE A 771 18.06 16.85 -21.07
N LYS A 772 17.93 17.26 -22.33
CA LYS A 772 18.89 16.88 -23.37
C LYS A 772 20.31 17.30 -22.99
N CYS A 773 21.29 16.45 -23.27
CA CYS A 773 22.69 16.80 -23.09
C CYS A 773 23.03 18.08 -23.89
N PRO A 774 23.74 19.06 -23.30
CA PRO A 774 24.14 20.28 -24.01
C PRO A 774 25.26 20.04 -25.03
N GLU A 775 26.03 18.97 -24.86
CA GLU A 775 27.02 18.43 -25.83
C GLU A 775 26.39 17.33 -26.69
#